data_AF-A0A2N1Q5I3-F1
#
_entry.id   AF-A0A2N1Q5I3-F1
#
_cell.length_a   1.000
_cell.length_b   1.000
_cell.length_c   1.000
_cell.angle_alpha   90.00
_cell.angle_beta   90.00
_cell.angle_gamma   90.00
#
_symmetry.space_group_name_H-M   'P 1'
#
loop_
_entity.id
_entity.type
_entity.pdbx_description
1 polymer ?
#
loop_
_entity_poly.entity_id
_entity_poly.type
_entity_poly.pdbx_seq_one_letter_code
_entity_poly.pdbx_strand_id
1 'polypeptide(L)'
;YSESFWELAKDLSSGDFINIIAFIFTLLFYISILPILISGISIIKKNNKGFVISMIYFIVFETLLIVFQSISTYLSVFAIVLIILNVVFTLGAFVMLILRGKNMDHTIDPKKEAKEVLLKNTKIPLAVLIVDLIAVIILVSTFVFPVYSAVISNTIYHSVLASVLFLGETRIEVVIYFLVNFALFLGMVLYFAQCISYYFYDKESFIKKSKTLISYIFIVTLVFFLSGLGMVIYHTLIGNIAQTIAYIPMLLNSVVIFVFSVLMGKFHAINHSVINTAKVRFARIESLFYVIVITAITGLMLLLKIIKIDIVSGSYTDTVELTGIAILRDYASLDPGYRIIAFVLVVMLIASGIFLLAAISSYLAKYRKFDNIVKSATMINIFFIFIISISGYYFQIGQQIDKAIILDIFSFYGIPVPGSINDYEYLIRSDAIYALIASVAVLVIMFLRKAFDHEEMNIFEPALLPASDGKIEDTSSKLSSDTDDESFSTFDPCPAFSELDKKVDGYGKDLEKRKSQKTKDKTLHELVHFVVEYAKNSRLHLSYTEEDIATFVAGLGASKLSILQGMSGTGKTSLPKIFAEAILANCDIIEVESSWKDKNELLGYYNEFSMKYTPKKFTLALYKAALNQDIFTFILLDEM
;
A
#
# COMPACT_ATOMS: atom_id res chain seq x y z
N TYR A 1 1.07 43.32 28.03
CA TYR A 1 -0.35 42.99 27.80
C TYR A 1 -0.80 42.08 28.93
N SER A 2 -1.54 42.64 29.89
CA SER A 2 -1.95 41.99 31.14
C SER A 2 -3.47 41.97 31.27
N GLU A 3 -4.19 41.96 30.15
CA GLU A 3 -5.64 41.84 30.16
C GLU A 3 -5.99 40.35 30.13
N SER A 4 -6.96 39.96 30.95
CA SER A 4 -7.45 38.59 30.93
C SER A 4 -8.21 38.34 29.63
N PHE A 5 -8.20 37.08 29.17
CA PHE A 5 -8.95 36.65 27.98
C PHE A 5 -10.43 37.07 28.01
N TRP A 6 -11.00 37.12 29.22
CA TRP A 6 -12.37 37.51 29.51
C TRP A 6 -12.62 39.03 29.47
N GLU A 7 -11.58 39.84 29.67
CA GLU A 7 -11.64 41.30 29.51
C GLU A 7 -11.56 41.69 28.04
N LEU A 8 -10.66 41.07 27.27
CA LEU A 8 -10.56 41.26 25.82
C LEU A 8 -11.88 40.93 25.10
N ALA A 9 -12.61 39.92 25.59
CA ALA A 9 -13.89 39.51 25.01
C ALA A 9 -15.05 40.52 25.25
N LYS A 10 -14.90 41.50 26.15
CA LYS A 10 -15.96 42.46 26.48
C LYS A 10 -16.00 43.67 25.56
N ASP A 11 -14.88 44.03 24.92
CA ASP A 11 -14.79 45.24 24.11
C ASP A 11 -14.69 44.91 22.62
N LEU A 12 -15.84 44.54 22.03
CA LEU A 12 -15.97 44.27 20.59
C LEU A 12 -16.04 45.54 19.73
N SER A 13 -16.52 46.65 20.29
CA SER A 13 -16.76 47.88 19.54
C SER A 13 -15.49 48.65 19.20
N SER A 14 -14.43 48.47 19.99
CA SER A 14 -13.14 49.17 19.83
C SER A 14 -11.95 48.22 19.64
N GLY A 15 -12.20 46.91 19.63
CA GLY A 15 -11.17 45.88 19.69
C GLY A 15 -10.54 45.50 18.35
N ASP A 16 -9.22 45.32 18.34
CA ASP A 16 -8.48 44.67 17.26
C ASP A 16 -8.92 43.21 17.07
N PHE A 17 -8.43 42.56 16.00
CA PHE A 17 -8.71 41.16 15.64
C PHE A 17 -8.64 40.16 16.82
N ILE A 18 -7.79 40.42 17.81
CA ILE A 18 -7.63 39.61 19.03
C ILE A 18 -8.89 39.60 19.91
N ASN A 19 -9.61 40.72 20.02
CA ASN A 19 -10.82 40.84 20.84
C ASN A 19 -11.98 40.01 20.27
N ILE A 20 -12.10 40.01 18.93
CA ILE A 20 -13.08 39.17 18.22
C ILE A 20 -12.78 37.68 18.47
N ILE A 21 -11.52 37.28 18.39
CA ILE A 21 -11.13 35.89 18.67
C ILE A 21 -11.37 35.52 20.14
N ALA A 22 -11.01 36.41 21.08
CA ALA A 22 -11.24 36.19 22.51
C ALA A 22 -12.73 36.00 22.82
N PHE A 23 -13.60 36.75 22.15
CA PHE A 23 -15.05 36.57 22.24
C PHE A 23 -15.52 35.22 21.68
N ILE A 24 -15.02 34.80 20.51
CA ILE A 24 -15.36 33.49 19.92
C ILE A 24 -14.99 32.35 20.85
N PHE A 25 -13.79 32.36 21.44
CA PHE A 25 -13.38 31.32 22.38
C PHE A 25 -14.14 31.38 23.70
N THR A 26 -14.53 32.58 24.16
CA THR A 26 -15.42 32.74 25.31
C THR A 26 -16.77 32.07 25.06
N LEU A 27 -17.34 32.28 23.87
CA LEU A 27 -18.57 31.61 23.43
C LEU A 27 -18.37 30.09 23.36
N LEU A 28 -17.28 29.62 22.73
CA LEU A 28 -16.95 28.19 22.67
C LEU A 28 -16.82 27.59 24.07
N PHE A 29 -16.13 28.26 24.99
CA PHE A 29 -16.03 27.79 26.37
C PHE A 29 -17.41 27.57 27.02
N TYR A 30 -18.36 28.51 26.87
CA TYR A 30 -19.72 28.29 27.39
C TYR A 30 -20.46 27.17 26.66
N ILE A 31 -20.25 27.02 25.34
CA ILE A 31 -20.79 25.90 24.57
C ILE A 31 -20.24 24.56 25.06
N SER A 32 -19.03 24.50 25.63
CA SER A 32 -18.42 23.27 26.15
C SER A 32 -19.21 22.57 27.26
N ILE A 33 -20.12 23.30 27.92
CA ILE A 33 -21.06 22.76 28.91
C ILE A 33 -22.07 21.80 28.25
N LEU A 34 -22.49 22.08 27.02
CA LEU A 34 -23.48 21.29 26.29
C LEU A 34 -22.99 19.86 25.99
N PRO A 35 -21.78 19.63 25.44
CA PRO A 35 -21.23 18.29 25.28
C PRO A 35 -21.11 17.51 26.60
N ILE A 36 -20.78 18.17 27.73
CA ILE A 36 -20.75 17.54 29.05
C ILE A 36 -22.16 17.05 29.43
N LEU A 37 -23.20 17.88 29.25
CA LEU A 37 -24.59 17.49 29.50
C LEU A 37 -25.04 16.35 28.58
N ILE A 38 -24.69 16.40 27.30
CA ILE A 38 -24.96 15.34 26.32
C ILE A 38 -24.31 14.02 26.76
N SER A 39 -23.09 14.05 27.29
CA SER A 39 -22.43 12.87 27.84
C SER A 39 -23.18 12.30 29.04
N GLY A 40 -23.66 13.15 29.95
CA GLY A 40 -24.50 12.76 31.10
C GLY A 40 -25.82 12.12 30.71
N ILE A 41 -26.51 12.66 29.70
CA ILE A 41 -27.74 12.06 29.14
C ILE A 41 -27.44 10.69 28.50
N SER A 42 -26.26 10.56 27.88
CA SER A 42 -25.81 9.30 27.27
C SER A 42 -25.62 8.19 28.31
N ILE A 43 -25.18 8.52 29.53
CA ILE A 43 -25.10 7.59 30.67
C ILE A 43 -26.49 7.04 31.00
N ILE A 44 -27.48 7.94 31.13
CA ILE A 44 -28.86 7.60 31.48
C ILE A 44 -29.50 6.73 30.40
N LYS A 45 -29.30 7.08 29.12
CA LYS A 45 -29.83 6.35 27.96
C LYS A 45 -29.02 5.10 27.58
N LYS A 46 -27.97 4.74 28.33
CA LYS A 46 -27.03 3.63 28.02
C LYS A 46 -26.55 3.64 26.56
N ASN A 47 -26.29 4.82 26.00
CA ASN A 47 -25.81 4.98 24.64
C ASN A 47 -24.38 5.56 24.66
N ASN A 48 -23.59 5.31 23.62
CA ASN A 48 -22.23 5.82 23.47
C ASN A 48 -22.15 7.11 22.64
N LYS A 49 -23.20 7.47 21.88
CA LYS A 49 -23.18 8.61 20.96
C LYS A 49 -22.84 9.94 21.64
N GLY A 50 -23.33 10.19 22.85
CA GLY A 50 -23.08 11.45 23.55
C GLY A 50 -21.63 11.61 24.02
N PHE A 51 -20.97 10.52 24.42
CA PHE A 51 -19.55 10.52 24.77
C PHE A 51 -18.66 10.82 23.55
N VAL A 52 -19.00 10.26 22.38
CA VAL A 52 -18.25 10.51 21.14
C VAL A 52 -18.35 11.98 20.73
N ILE A 53 -19.55 12.57 20.78
CA ILE A 53 -19.77 13.99 20.47
C ILE A 53 -18.96 14.89 21.40
N SER A 54 -18.95 14.59 22.70
CA SER A 54 -18.17 15.35 23.68
C SER A 54 -16.66 15.26 23.44
N MET A 55 -16.15 14.08 23.10
CA MET A 55 -14.73 13.91 22.77
C MET A 55 -14.30 14.71 21.54
N ILE A 56 -15.09 14.62 20.46
CA ILE A 56 -14.79 15.37 19.23
C ILE A 56 -14.76 16.86 19.52
N TYR A 57 -15.73 17.35 20.30
CA TYR A 57 -15.78 18.75 20.68
C TYR A 57 -14.51 19.20 21.42
N PHE A 58 -14.09 18.47 22.46
CA PHE A 58 -12.92 18.85 23.25
C PHE A 58 -11.61 18.75 22.45
N ILE A 59 -11.46 17.75 21.58
CA ILE A 59 -10.29 17.66 20.69
C ILE A 59 -10.23 18.87 19.76
N VAL A 60 -11.35 19.26 19.16
CA VAL A 60 -11.43 20.43 18.28
C VAL A 60 -11.15 21.72 19.05
N PHE A 61 -11.73 21.86 20.25
CA PHE A 61 -11.54 23.03 21.10
C PHE A 61 -10.07 23.25 21.50
N GLU A 62 -9.40 22.20 21.98
CA GLU A 62 -7.98 22.28 22.35
C GLU A 62 -7.08 22.52 21.13
N THR A 63 -7.41 21.91 19.97
CA THR A 63 -6.70 22.16 18.71
C THR A 63 -6.81 23.63 18.31
N LEU A 64 -8.00 24.23 18.44
CA LEU A 64 -8.20 25.66 18.14
C LEU A 64 -7.38 26.55 19.08
N LEU A 65 -7.27 26.22 20.38
CA LEU A 65 -6.43 26.97 21.32
C LEU A 65 -4.94 26.91 20.94
N ILE A 66 -4.45 25.76 20.48
CA ILE A 66 -3.07 25.60 20.00
C ILE A 66 -2.83 26.44 18.74
N VAL A 67 -3.78 26.42 17.79
CA VAL A 67 -3.71 27.24 16.57
C VAL A 67 -3.74 28.72 16.93
N PHE A 68 -4.60 29.13 17.86
CA PHE A 68 -4.66 30.50 18.35
C PHE A 68 -3.35 30.95 18.97
N GLN A 69 -2.75 30.12 19.84
CA GLN A 69 -1.44 30.43 20.43
C GLN A 69 -0.36 30.59 19.36
N SER A 70 -0.38 29.73 18.35
CA SER A 70 0.60 29.75 17.26
C SER A 70 0.55 31.03 16.41
N ILE A 71 -0.61 31.71 16.38
CA ILE A 71 -0.81 32.94 15.60
C ILE A 71 -0.67 34.19 16.48
N SER A 72 -1.19 34.16 17.70
CA SER A 72 -1.35 35.35 18.55
C SER A 72 -0.32 35.47 19.66
N THR A 73 0.36 34.38 20.05
CA THR A 73 1.33 34.31 21.15
C THR A 73 0.82 34.85 22.50
N TYR A 74 -0.50 34.87 22.71
CA TYR A 74 -1.13 35.54 23.84
C TYR A 74 -1.20 34.69 25.13
N LEU A 75 -1.21 33.36 25.00
CA LEU A 75 -1.34 32.44 26.14
C LEU A 75 -0.03 32.33 26.93
N SER A 76 -0.17 32.28 28.25
CA SER A 76 0.96 32.02 29.13
C SER A 76 1.48 30.58 28.97
N VAL A 77 2.77 30.37 29.28
CA VAL A 77 3.38 29.04 29.28
C VAL A 77 2.60 28.05 30.16
N PHE A 78 2.08 28.52 31.30
CA PHE A 78 1.25 27.70 32.18
C PHE A 78 -0.06 27.26 31.52
N ALA A 79 -0.74 28.16 30.79
CA ALA A 79 -1.95 27.82 30.04
C ALA A 79 -1.66 26.79 28.94
N ILE A 80 -0.51 26.91 28.25
CA ILE A 80 -0.08 25.94 27.23
C ILE A 80 0.14 24.56 27.85
N VAL A 81 0.79 24.49 29.03
CA VAL A 81 0.99 23.21 29.74
C VAL A 81 -0.35 22.57 30.10
N LEU A 82 -1.34 23.35 30.53
CA LEU A 82 -2.68 22.84 30.81
C LEU A 82 -3.41 22.35 29.55
N ILE A 83 -3.29 23.05 28.43
CA ILE A 83 -3.83 22.63 27.13
C ILE A 83 -3.22 21.27 26.73
N ILE A 84 -1.90 21.13 26.81
CA ILE A 84 -1.21 19.87 26.49
C ILE A 84 -1.70 18.74 27.42
N LEU A 85 -1.84 19.02 28.72
CA LEU A 85 -2.37 18.05 29.69
C LEU A 85 -3.80 17.63 29.36
N ASN A 86 -4.67 18.58 28.97
CA ASN A 86 -6.04 18.28 28.54
C ASN A 86 -6.08 17.43 27.26
N VAL A 87 -5.20 17.71 26.29
CA VAL A 87 -5.06 16.88 25.08
C VAL A 87 -4.69 15.45 25.45
N VAL A 88 -3.79 15.24 26.41
CA VAL A 88 -3.43 13.89 26.90
C VAL A 88 -4.63 13.20 27.55
N PHE A 89 -5.38 13.89 28.41
CA PHE A 89 -6.57 13.30 29.06
C PHE A 89 -7.69 12.97 28.08
N THR A 90 -7.97 13.86 27.12
CA THR A 90 -8.98 13.62 26.08
C THR A 90 -8.60 12.44 25.19
N LEU A 91 -7.33 12.32 24.79
CA LEU A 91 -6.82 11.15 24.06
C LEU A 91 -6.95 9.85 24.87
N GLY A 92 -6.57 9.86 26.15
CA GLY A 92 -6.71 8.70 27.03
C GLY A 92 -8.16 8.24 27.16
N ALA A 93 -9.09 9.18 27.30
CA ALA A 93 -10.51 8.87 27.39
C ALA A 93 -11.12 8.45 26.04
N PHE A 94 -10.60 8.94 24.91
CA PHE A 94 -10.94 8.45 23.57
C PHE A 94 -10.54 6.98 23.38
N VAL A 95 -9.34 6.59 23.82
CA VAL A 95 -8.89 5.18 23.81
C VAL A 95 -9.86 4.30 24.60
N MET A 96 -10.24 4.73 25.81
CA MET A 96 -11.18 3.99 26.67
C MET A 96 -12.57 3.81 26.01
N LEU A 97 -13.04 4.81 25.26
CA LEU A 97 -14.31 4.74 24.53
C LEU A 97 -14.25 3.68 23.41
N ILE A 98 -13.18 3.67 22.61
CA ILE A 98 -12.99 2.66 21.56
C ILE A 98 -12.89 1.26 22.17
N LEU A 99 -12.16 1.12 23.29
CA LEU A 99 -12.05 -0.15 24.00
C LEU A 99 -13.42 -0.67 24.45
N ARG A 100 -14.28 0.19 24.99
CA ARG A 100 -15.63 -0.19 25.40
C ARG A 100 -16.51 -0.62 24.23
N GLY A 101 -16.42 0.06 23.09
CA GLY A 101 -17.24 -0.25 21.91
C GLY A 101 -17.01 -1.66 21.34
N LYS A 102 -15.78 -2.17 21.43
CA LYS A 102 -15.42 -3.50 20.90
C LYS A 102 -15.79 -4.67 21.81
N ASN A 103 -16.07 -4.44 23.09
CA ASN A 103 -16.54 -5.49 24.01
C ASN A 103 -17.97 -5.98 23.71
N MET A 104 -18.70 -5.32 22.81
CA MET A 104 -20.13 -5.60 22.55
C MET A 104 -20.40 -6.38 21.25
N ASP A 105 -19.41 -6.54 20.37
CA ASP A 105 -19.53 -7.29 19.11
C ASP A 105 -18.83 -8.65 19.25
N HIS A 106 -19.57 -9.69 19.63
CA HIS A 106 -19.08 -11.06 19.63
C HIS A 106 -19.95 -11.97 18.77
N THR A 107 -19.49 -12.18 17.53
CA THR A 107 -19.64 -13.44 16.79
C THR A 107 -18.22 -13.91 16.46
N ILE A 108 -17.69 -14.81 17.30
CA ILE A 108 -16.30 -15.27 17.21
C ILE A 108 -16.24 -16.49 16.28
N ASP A 109 -15.45 -16.39 15.22
CA ASP A 109 -15.07 -17.52 14.37
C ASP A 109 -14.07 -18.42 15.13
N PRO A 110 -14.32 -19.73 15.30
CA PRO A 110 -13.44 -20.65 16.02
C PRO A 110 -12.02 -20.74 15.43
N LYS A 111 -11.82 -20.45 14.14
CA LYS A 111 -10.47 -20.38 13.53
C LYS A 111 -9.69 -19.14 13.98
N LYS A 112 -10.38 -18.05 14.28
CA LYS A 112 -9.79 -16.80 14.78
C LYS A 112 -9.38 -16.95 16.25
N GLU A 113 -10.17 -17.66 17.04
CA GLU A 113 -9.91 -17.93 18.45
C GLU A 113 -8.63 -18.78 18.66
N ALA A 114 -8.44 -19.86 17.90
CA ALA A 114 -7.23 -20.68 17.99
C ALA A 114 -5.94 -19.91 17.62
N LYS A 115 -6.00 -19.02 16.61
CA LYS A 115 -4.89 -18.13 16.24
C LYS A 115 -4.59 -17.11 17.33
N GLU A 116 -5.63 -16.56 17.93
CA GLU A 116 -5.49 -15.54 18.98
C GLU A 116 -4.86 -16.13 20.24
N VAL A 117 -5.21 -17.36 20.61
CA VAL A 117 -4.57 -18.11 21.70
C VAL A 117 -3.07 -18.32 21.44
N LEU A 118 -2.68 -18.74 20.23
CA LEU A 118 -1.26 -18.88 19.86
C LEU A 118 -0.51 -17.55 19.91
N LEU A 119 -1.07 -16.48 19.34
CA LEU A 119 -0.47 -15.14 19.38
C LEU A 119 -0.37 -14.61 20.82
N LYS A 120 -1.33 -14.94 21.68
CA LYS A 120 -1.31 -14.57 23.10
C LYS A 120 -0.19 -15.23 23.88
N ASN A 121 0.20 -16.44 23.50
CA ASN A 121 1.34 -17.14 24.08
C ASN A 121 2.70 -16.61 23.60
N THR A 122 2.73 -15.79 22.54
CA THR A 122 3.98 -15.18 22.03
C THR A 122 4.21 -13.77 22.59
N LYS A 123 5.48 -13.36 22.70
CA LYS A 123 5.88 -11.99 23.06
C LYS A 123 5.82 -10.99 21.89
N ILE A 124 5.39 -11.42 20.70
CA ILE A 124 5.42 -10.60 19.47
C ILE A 124 4.48 -9.37 19.57
N PRO A 125 3.20 -9.50 19.99
CA PRO A 125 2.31 -8.35 20.08
C PRO A 125 2.83 -7.28 21.06
N LEU A 126 3.41 -7.71 22.19
CA LEU A 126 4.01 -6.79 23.16
C LEU A 126 5.23 -6.07 22.58
N ALA A 127 6.10 -6.79 21.86
CA ALA A 127 7.24 -6.19 21.19
C ALA A 127 6.81 -5.16 20.13
N VAL A 128 5.76 -5.46 19.36
CA VAL A 128 5.19 -4.52 18.38
C VAL A 128 4.65 -3.26 19.07
N LEU A 129 3.95 -3.39 20.20
CA LEU A 129 3.48 -2.25 20.98
C LEU A 129 4.62 -1.34 21.48
N ILE A 130 5.73 -1.93 21.94
CA ILE A 130 6.92 -1.18 22.35
C ILE A 130 7.51 -0.41 21.16
N VAL A 131 7.59 -1.06 19.99
CA VAL A 131 8.09 -0.44 18.77
C VAL A 131 7.19 0.72 18.33
N ASP A 132 5.85 0.56 18.39
CA ASP A 132 4.91 1.63 18.09
C ASP A 132 5.09 2.82 19.05
N LEU A 133 5.28 2.56 20.35
CA LEU A 133 5.52 3.61 21.35
C LEU A 133 6.81 4.38 21.05
N ILE A 134 7.89 3.68 20.72
CA ILE A 134 9.16 4.29 20.33
C ILE A 134 8.98 5.13 19.06
N ALA A 135 8.22 4.65 18.07
CA ALA A 135 7.93 5.38 16.84
C ALA A 135 7.19 6.70 17.12
N VAL A 136 6.20 6.68 18.02
CA VAL A 136 5.48 7.88 18.45
C VAL A 136 6.39 8.85 19.21
N ILE A 137 7.31 8.36 20.05
CA ILE A 137 8.31 9.21 20.74
C ILE A 137 9.24 9.88 19.71
N ILE A 138 9.69 9.15 18.68
CA ILE A 138 10.48 9.71 17.60
C ILE A 138 9.68 10.77 16.83
N LEU A 139 8.39 10.58 16.63
CA LEU A 139 7.53 11.60 16.02
C LEU A 139 7.48 12.89 16.87
N VAL A 140 7.40 12.78 18.20
CA VAL A 140 7.46 13.95 19.11
C VAL A 140 8.79 14.69 18.97
N SER A 141 9.90 13.99 18.69
CA SER A 141 11.21 14.63 18.49
C SER A 141 11.24 15.63 17.33
N THR A 142 10.31 15.54 16.36
CA THR A 142 10.21 16.53 15.26
C THR A 142 9.81 17.92 15.74
N PHE A 143 9.23 18.07 16.94
CA PHE A 143 8.96 19.38 17.54
C PHE A 143 10.19 19.98 18.23
N VAL A 144 11.17 19.15 18.58
CA VAL A 144 12.35 19.52 19.37
C VAL A 144 13.57 19.75 18.49
N PHE A 145 13.79 18.91 17.49
CA PHE A 145 14.90 19.10 16.56
C PHE A 145 14.63 20.30 15.62
N PRO A 146 15.64 21.13 15.34
CA PRO A 146 15.47 22.25 14.43
C PRO A 146 15.26 21.77 13.00
N VAL A 147 14.26 22.34 12.32
CA VAL A 147 13.99 22.15 10.88
C VAL A 147 15.22 22.57 10.08
N TYR A 148 15.75 23.74 10.39
CA TYR A 148 16.99 24.27 9.84
C TYR A 148 17.67 25.20 10.85
N SER A 149 18.94 25.50 10.63
CA SER A 149 19.69 26.51 11.37
C SER A 149 20.43 27.40 10.38
N ALA A 150 20.32 28.70 10.51
CA ALA A 150 20.93 29.66 9.59
C ALA A 150 21.63 30.80 10.35
N VAL A 151 22.74 31.29 9.80
CA VAL A 151 23.40 32.50 10.32
C VAL A 151 22.66 33.72 9.79
N ILE A 152 21.95 34.42 10.67
CA ILE A 152 21.22 35.64 10.37
C ILE A 152 21.84 36.76 11.21
N SER A 153 22.34 37.81 10.57
CA SER A 153 22.91 38.98 11.26
C SER A 153 23.98 38.63 12.31
N ASN A 154 24.94 37.75 11.95
CA ASN A 154 26.00 37.23 12.84
C ASN A 154 25.54 36.39 14.04
N THR A 155 24.27 36.00 14.12
CA THR A 155 23.75 35.08 15.14
C THR A 155 23.26 33.79 14.51
N ILE A 156 23.51 32.65 15.17
CA ILE A 156 22.99 31.35 14.71
C ILE A 156 21.55 31.26 15.16
N TYR A 157 20.63 31.29 14.21
CA TYR A 157 19.22 31.09 14.45
C TYR A 157 18.86 29.60 14.26
N HIS A 158 18.14 29.02 15.23
CA HIS A 158 17.67 27.64 15.18
C HIS A 158 16.14 27.59 15.05
N SER A 159 15.65 27.05 13.93
CA SER A 159 14.22 26.94 13.64
C SER A 159 13.61 25.70 14.31
N VAL A 160 13.23 25.80 15.58
CA VAL A 160 12.64 24.69 16.36
C VAL A 160 11.12 24.85 16.39
N LEU A 161 10.34 23.85 15.97
CA LEU A 161 8.88 24.00 15.89
C LEU A 161 8.21 24.27 17.24
N ALA A 162 8.73 23.71 18.34
CA ALA A 162 8.22 23.97 19.69
C ALA A 162 8.37 25.45 20.12
N SER A 163 9.25 26.23 19.48
CA SER A 163 9.41 27.66 19.79
C SER A 163 8.15 28.46 19.47
N VAL A 164 7.32 28.00 18.52
CA VAL A 164 6.02 28.60 18.18
C VAL A 164 5.08 28.60 19.39
N LEU A 165 5.13 27.55 20.20
CA LEU A 165 4.30 27.45 21.41
C LEU A 165 4.96 28.16 22.61
N PHE A 166 6.22 27.85 22.89
CA PHE A 166 6.85 28.20 24.18
C PHE A 166 7.67 29.48 24.17
N LEU A 167 8.20 29.88 23.01
CA LEU A 167 9.16 30.99 22.89
C LEU A 167 8.63 32.16 22.05
N GLY A 168 7.37 32.08 21.59
CA GLY A 168 6.72 33.17 20.85
C GLY A 168 7.30 33.41 19.46
N GLU A 169 7.68 32.35 18.74
CA GLU A 169 8.18 32.45 17.37
C GLU A 169 7.09 32.95 16.40
N THR A 170 7.33 34.08 15.75
CA THR A 170 6.36 34.76 14.87
C THR A 170 6.67 34.64 13.38
N ARG A 171 7.80 34.05 13.00
CA ARG A 171 8.17 33.91 11.58
C ARG A 171 7.20 32.96 10.88
N ILE A 172 6.50 33.49 9.87
CA ILE A 172 5.38 32.83 9.18
C ILE A 172 5.75 31.43 8.68
N GLU A 173 6.95 31.27 8.14
CA GLU A 173 7.46 29.96 7.69
C GLU A 173 7.49 28.90 8.79
N VAL A 174 7.92 29.24 10.01
CA VAL A 174 8.00 28.29 11.14
C VAL A 174 6.62 27.99 11.67
N VAL A 175 5.74 29.00 11.72
CA VAL A 175 4.33 28.82 12.12
C VAL A 175 3.62 27.87 11.16
N ILE A 176 3.83 28.03 9.84
CA ILE A 176 3.26 27.11 8.83
C ILE A 176 3.80 25.69 9.02
N TYR A 177 5.12 25.52 9.18
CA TYR A 177 5.71 24.20 9.41
C TYR A 177 5.21 23.56 10.71
N PHE A 178 5.03 24.36 11.77
CA PHE A 178 4.45 23.90 13.03
C PHE A 178 3.01 23.42 12.83
N LEU A 179 2.14 24.21 12.17
CA LEU A 179 0.75 23.84 11.97
C LEU A 179 0.59 22.57 11.13
N VAL A 180 1.36 22.43 10.05
CA VAL A 180 1.35 21.24 9.20
C VAL A 180 1.84 20.02 9.97
N ASN A 181 2.97 20.12 10.68
CA ASN A 181 3.50 19.01 11.47
C ASN A 181 2.57 18.65 12.63
N PHE A 182 1.96 19.64 13.29
CA PHE A 182 0.98 19.43 14.36
C PHE A 182 -0.26 18.68 13.87
N ALA A 183 -0.80 19.03 12.70
CA ALA A 183 -1.93 18.30 12.12
C ALA A 183 -1.56 16.84 11.80
N LEU A 184 -0.39 16.60 11.21
CA LEU A 184 0.11 15.24 10.94
C LEU A 184 0.33 14.46 12.24
N PHE A 185 0.94 15.08 13.25
CA PHE A 185 1.15 14.50 14.57
C PHE A 185 -0.16 14.09 15.23
N LEU A 186 -1.16 14.98 15.26
CA LEU A 186 -2.47 14.70 15.85
C LEU A 186 -3.14 13.51 15.14
N GLY A 187 -3.10 13.49 13.79
CA GLY A 187 -3.62 12.37 13.01
C GLY A 187 -2.95 11.04 13.36
N MET A 188 -1.63 11.03 13.52
CA MET A 188 -0.87 9.83 13.89
C MET A 188 -1.14 9.36 15.32
N VAL A 189 -1.28 10.28 16.27
CA VAL A 189 -1.62 9.93 17.66
C VAL A 189 -3.04 9.35 17.75
N LEU A 190 -4.01 9.90 17.02
CA LEU A 190 -5.36 9.36 16.93
C LEU A 190 -5.38 7.98 16.27
N TYR A 191 -4.58 7.78 15.21
CA TYR A 191 -4.43 6.47 14.57
C TYR A 191 -3.79 5.45 15.53
N PHE A 192 -2.76 5.85 16.29
CA PHE A 192 -2.14 5.01 17.31
C PHE A 192 -3.12 4.62 18.42
N ALA A 193 -3.94 5.56 18.90
CA ALA A 193 -5.02 5.28 19.84
C ALA A 193 -6.00 4.24 19.30
N GLN A 194 -6.37 4.33 18.02
CA GLN A 194 -7.18 3.32 17.35
C GLN A 194 -6.45 1.97 17.26
N CYS A 195 -5.14 1.95 16.98
CA CYS A 195 -4.32 0.73 16.93
C CYS A 195 -4.31 0.01 18.28
N ILE A 196 -4.03 0.72 19.38
CA ILE A 196 -4.01 0.17 20.74
C ILE A 196 -5.31 -0.57 21.06
N SER A 197 -6.45 -0.08 20.56
CA SER A 197 -7.72 -0.78 20.80
C SER A 197 -7.75 -2.21 20.25
N TYR A 198 -7.02 -2.52 19.17
CA TYR A 198 -6.93 -3.88 18.64
C TYR A 198 -5.98 -4.77 19.45
N TYR A 199 -5.01 -4.19 20.16
CA TYR A 199 -4.05 -4.96 20.95
C TYR A 199 -4.72 -5.88 21.99
N PHE A 200 -5.83 -5.42 22.57
CA PHE A 200 -6.57 -6.15 23.61
C PHE A 200 -7.55 -7.21 23.08
N TYR A 201 -8.00 -7.09 21.82
CA TYR A 201 -9.11 -7.91 21.28
C TYR A 201 -8.81 -8.67 19.99
N ASP A 202 -7.84 -8.22 19.21
CA ASP A 202 -7.47 -8.84 17.94
C ASP A 202 -6.01 -8.53 17.62
N LYS A 203 -5.14 -9.39 18.14
CA LYS A 203 -3.68 -9.25 18.02
C LYS A 203 -3.19 -9.30 16.57
N GLU A 204 -3.89 -10.02 15.68
CA GLU A 204 -3.56 -10.04 14.26
C GLU A 204 -3.89 -8.69 13.60
N SER A 205 -5.09 -8.17 13.83
CA SER A 205 -5.49 -6.86 13.32
C SER A 205 -4.64 -5.73 13.89
N PHE A 206 -4.21 -5.85 15.16
CA PHE A 206 -3.25 -4.92 15.77
C PHE A 206 -1.94 -4.86 14.99
N ILE A 207 -1.31 -6.00 14.72
CA ILE A 207 -0.03 -6.06 14.00
C ILE A 207 -0.18 -5.51 12.56
N LYS A 208 -1.30 -5.80 11.89
CA LYS A 208 -1.59 -5.25 10.56
C LYS A 208 -1.75 -3.73 10.57
N LYS A 209 -2.46 -3.17 11.57
CA LYS A 209 -2.65 -1.72 11.72
C LYS A 209 -1.35 -1.01 12.15
N SER A 210 -0.55 -1.62 13.02
CA SER A 210 0.77 -1.12 13.42
C SER A 210 1.72 -0.96 12.21
N LYS A 211 1.70 -1.90 11.24
CA LYS A 211 2.45 -1.74 9.98
C LYS A 211 2.11 -0.43 9.26
N THR A 212 0.82 -0.10 9.19
CA THR A 212 0.35 1.14 8.58
C THR A 212 0.79 2.36 9.39
N LEU A 213 0.69 2.31 10.72
CA LEU A 213 1.17 3.36 11.62
C LEU A 213 2.65 3.68 11.37
N ILE A 214 3.53 2.68 11.46
CA ILE A 214 4.98 2.86 11.32
C ILE A 214 5.34 3.41 9.94
N SER A 215 4.67 2.95 8.89
CA SER A 215 4.87 3.44 7.52
C SER A 215 4.51 4.93 7.40
N TYR A 216 3.39 5.36 7.98
CA TYR A 216 3.00 6.76 7.99
C TYR A 216 3.93 7.63 8.83
N ILE A 217 4.36 7.18 10.01
CA ILE A 217 5.33 7.92 10.84
C ILE A 217 6.62 8.14 10.03
N PHE A 218 7.07 7.15 9.26
CA PHE A 218 8.26 7.29 8.41
C PHE A 218 8.08 8.35 7.34
N ILE A 219 6.95 8.35 6.63
CA ILE A 219 6.63 9.37 5.64
C ILE A 219 6.63 10.76 6.28
N VAL A 220 6.04 10.93 7.46
CA VAL A 220 6.02 12.23 8.16
C VAL A 220 7.44 12.67 8.53
N THR A 221 8.27 11.78 9.10
CA THR A 221 9.68 12.11 9.42
C THR A 221 10.53 12.39 8.19
N LEU A 222 10.22 11.75 7.05
CA LEU A 222 10.89 12.01 5.77
C LEU A 222 10.50 13.38 5.21
N VAL A 223 9.20 13.72 5.25
CA VAL A 223 8.73 15.06 4.84
C VAL A 223 9.37 16.14 5.70
N PHE A 224 9.46 15.94 7.02
CA PHE A 224 10.15 16.86 7.93
C PHE A 224 11.62 17.09 7.54
N PHE A 225 12.35 16.02 7.22
CA PHE A 225 13.72 16.11 6.70
C PHE A 225 13.79 16.88 5.37
N LEU A 226 12.91 16.57 4.42
CA LEU A 226 12.86 17.24 3.11
C LEU A 226 12.52 18.73 3.25
N SER A 227 11.64 19.11 4.16
CA SER A 227 11.36 20.53 4.47
C SER A 227 12.59 21.24 5.03
N GLY A 228 13.33 20.58 5.94
CA GLY A 228 14.59 21.11 6.45
C GLY A 228 15.64 21.32 5.35
N LEU A 229 15.79 20.34 4.47
CA LEU A 229 16.70 20.41 3.32
C LEU A 229 16.30 21.51 2.33
N GLY A 230 15.00 21.64 2.04
CA GLY A 230 14.46 22.72 1.21
C GLY A 230 14.77 24.11 1.77
N MET A 231 14.65 24.30 3.09
CA MET A 231 14.99 25.57 3.74
C MET A 231 16.49 25.88 3.71
N VAL A 232 17.34 24.85 3.85
CA VAL A 232 18.80 25.04 3.69
C VAL A 232 19.13 25.51 2.29
N ILE A 233 18.53 24.90 1.25
CA ILE A 233 18.72 25.33 -0.13
C ILE A 233 18.26 26.79 -0.31
N TYR A 234 17.05 27.11 0.16
CA TYR A 234 16.50 28.48 0.08
C TYR A 234 17.42 29.53 0.70
N HIS A 235 17.87 29.31 1.94
CA HIS A 235 18.77 30.25 2.62
C HIS A 235 20.15 30.32 1.97
N THR A 236 20.65 29.21 1.44
CA THR A 236 21.92 29.21 0.69
C THR A 236 21.81 30.02 -0.60
N LEU A 237 20.68 29.94 -1.31
CA LEU A 237 20.44 30.71 -2.54
C LEU A 237 20.40 32.23 -2.29
N ILE A 238 19.99 32.64 -1.10
CA ILE A 238 19.97 34.06 -0.67
C ILE A 238 21.33 34.52 -0.12
N GLY A 239 22.29 33.59 0.02
CA GLY A 239 23.67 33.88 0.47
C GLY A 239 23.92 33.66 1.96
N ASN A 240 22.96 33.10 2.71
CA ASN A 240 23.14 32.77 4.12
C ASN A 240 23.75 31.37 4.28
N ILE A 241 24.61 31.19 5.29
CA ILE A 241 25.12 29.88 5.69
C ILE A 241 24.02 29.16 6.48
N ALA A 242 23.52 28.04 5.94
CA ALA A 242 22.45 27.25 6.56
C ALA A 242 22.81 25.75 6.62
N GLN A 243 22.28 25.07 7.64
CA GLN A 243 22.43 23.64 7.86
C GLN A 243 21.15 23.04 8.45
N THR A 244 20.96 21.72 8.35
CA THR A 244 19.79 21.04 8.93
C THR A 244 20.20 19.76 9.64
N ILE A 245 19.56 19.52 10.79
CA ILE A 245 19.67 18.29 11.59
C ILE A 245 18.34 17.50 11.51
N ALA A 246 17.41 17.92 10.64
CA ALA A 246 16.10 17.31 10.48
C ALA A 246 16.13 15.85 9.99
N TYR A 247 17.30 15.33 9.59
CA TYR A 247 17.49 13.92 9.23
C TYR A 247 17.46 12.97 10.44
N ILE A 248 17.70 13.44 11.67
CA ILE A 248 17.79 12.57 12.87
C ILE A 248 16.49 11.78 13.10
N PRO A 249 15.29 12.38 13.17
CA PRO A 249 14.05 11.63 13.36
C PRO A 249 13.81 10.57 12.27
N MET A 250 14.14 10.88 11.02
CA MET A 250 14.03 9.94 9.90
C MET A 250 14.98 8.74 10.06
N LEU A 251 16.23 8.97 10.45
CA LEU A 251 17.20 7.90 10.68
C LEU A 251 16.80 7.00 11.86
N LEU A 252 16.36 7.60 12.98
CA LEU A 252 15.86 6.84 14.13
C LEU A 252 14.66 5.97 13.72
N ASN A 253 13.73 6.52 12.94
CA ASN A 253 12.56 5.77 12.50
C ASN A 253 12.89 4.70 11.44
N SER A 254 14.00 4.86 10.70
CA SER A 254 14.51 3.80 9.82
C SER A 254 14.95 2.57 10.61
N VAL A 255 15.54 2.77 11.80
CA VAL A 255 15.87 1.66 12.73
C VAL A 255 14.60 1.01 13.26
N VAL A 256 13.57 1.80 13.58
CA VAL A 256 12.26 1.27 14.00
C VAL A 256 11.63 0.39 12.92
N ILE A 257 11.62 0.83 11.66
CA ILE A 257 11.14 0.02 10.53
C ILE A 257 11.91 -1.30 10.45
N PHE A 258 13.23 -1.27 10.60
CA PHE A 258 14.05 -2.47 10.56
C PHE A 258 13.65 -3.48 11.64
N VAL A 259 13.56 -3.02 12.90
CA VAL A 259 13.14 -3.86 14.03
C VAL A 259 11.71 -4.39 13.81
N PHE A 260 10.80 -3.53 13.36
CA PHE A 260 9.43 -3.93 13.06
C PHE A 260 9.35 -5.01 11.96
N SER A 261 10.15 -4.88 10.90
CA SER A 261 10.17 -5.85 9.81
C SER A 261 10.68 -7.22 10.25
N VAL A 262 11.63 -7.28 11.18
CA VAL A 262 12.04 -8.54 11.81
C VAL A 262 10.88 -9.17 12.61
N LEU A 263 10.15 -8.36 13.38
CA LEU A 263 8.97 -8.83 14.11
C LEU A 263 7.87 -9.33 13.15
N MET A 264 7.67 -8.63 12.04
CA MET A 264 6.69 -9.01 11.02
C MET A 264 7.05 -10.31 10.32
N GLY A 265 8.35 -10.54 10.05
CA GLY A 265 8.84 -11.81 9.53
C GLY A 265 8.56 -12.99 10.46
N LYS A 266 8.70 -12.80 11.79
CA LYS A 266 8.33 -13.81 12.79
C LYS A 266 6.83 -14.04 12.86
N PHE A 267 6.04 -12.99 12.81
CA PHE A 267 4.58 -13.06 12.77
C PHE A 267 4.06 -13.86 11.57
N HIS A 268 4.56 -13.57 10.36
CA HIS A 268 4.20 -14.33 9.16
C HIS A 268 4.57 -15.81 9.27
N ALA A 269 5.74 -16.14 9.84
CA ALA A 269 6.14 -17.54 10.02
C ALA A 269 5.15 -18.32 10.90
N ILE A 270 4.60 -17.70 11.95
CA ILE A 270 3.60 -18.32 12.82
C ILE A 270 2.27 -18.46 12.09
N ASN A 271 1.82 -17.42 11.38
CA ASN A 271 0.58 -17.49 10.61
C ASN A 271 0.60 -18.60 9.54
N HIS A 272 1.75 -18.84 8.91
CA HIS A 272 1.93 -19.93 7.94
C HIS A 272 1.97 -21.32 8.59
N SER A 273 2.28 -21.45 9.88
CA SER A 273 2.25 -22.75 10.57
C SER A 273 0.83 -23.22 10.90
N VAL A 274 -0.12 -22.29 11.03
CA VAL A 274 -1.52 -22.58 11.40
C VAL A 274 -2.40 -22.81 10.18
N ILE A 275 -2.07 -22.18 9.04
CA ILE A 275 -2.74 -22.42 7.77
C ILE A 275 -1.83 -23.32 6.94
N ASN A 276 -2.23 -24.57 6.73
CA ASN A 276 -1.55 -25.57 5.88
C ASN A 276 -1.60 -25.16 4.38
N THR A 277 -1.12 -23.97 4.07
CA THR A 277 -0.97 -23.44 2.72
C THR A 277 0.42 -23.82 2.24
N ALA A 278 0.49 -24.35 1.02
CA ALA A 278 1.70 -24.85 0.38
C ALA A 278 2.92 -23.95 0.66
N LYS A 279 4.07 -24.58 0.94
CA LYS A 279 5.37 -23.94 1.19
C LYS A 279 5.62 -22.80 0.19
N VAL A 280 5.34 -21.56 0.58
CA VAL A 280 5.78 -20.39 -0.18
C VAL A 280 7.30 -20.35 -0.06
N ARG A 281 7.99 -20.52 -1.19
CA ARG A 281 9.45 -20.45 -1.25
C ARG A 281 9.86 -19.03 -0.83
N PHE A 282 10.66 -18.92 0.23
CA PHE A 282 11.13 -17.62 0.73
C PHE A 282 11.95 -16.89 -0.34
N ALA A 283 11.94 -15.56 -0.30
CA ALA A 283 12.72 -14.71 -1.18
C ALA A 283 14.21 -15.10 -1.16
N ARG A 284 14.84 -15.17 -2.34
CA ARG A 284 16.26 -15.51 -2.46
C ARG A 284 17.10 -14.37 -1.90
N ILE A 285 17.96 -14.66 -0.91
CA ILE A 285 18.90 -13.68 -0.33
C ILE A 285 19.83 -13.06 -1.39
N GLU A 286 20.06 -13.78 -2.48
CA GLU A 286 20.87 -13.35 -3.62
C GLU A 286 20.35 -12.03 -4.24
N SER A 287 19.03 -11.88 -4.41
CA SER A 287 18.43 -10.67 -4.97
C SER A 287 18.63 -9.44 -4.06
N LEU A 288 18.64 -9.62 -2.73
CA LEU A 288 18.97 -8.55 -1.79
C LEU A 288 20.44 -8.15 -1.90
N PHE A 289 21.34 -9.13 -2.04
CA PHE A 289 22.76 -8.88 -2.18
C PHE A 289 23.07 -8.01 -3.41
N TYR A 290 22.42 -8.27 -4.53
CA TYR A 290 22.58 -7.43 -5.73
C TYR A 290 22.17 -5.96 -5.50
N VAL A 291 21.05 -5.71 -4.80
CA VAL A 291 20.64 -4.34 -4.46
C VAL A 291 21.66 -3.65 -3.56
N ILE A 292 22.23 -4.38 -2.59
CA ILE A 292 23.28 -3.85 -1.71
C ILE A 292 24.52 -3.50 -2.52
N VAL A 293 24.97 -4.37 -3.43
CA VAL A 293 26.15 -4.13 -4.28
C VAL A 293 25.92 -2.94 -5.20
N ILE A 294 24.77 -2.85 -5.87
CA ILE A 294 24.45 -1.72 -6.75
C ILE A 294 24.39 -0.41 -5.95
N THR A 295 23.75 -0.42 -4.77
CA THR A 295 23.70 0.75 -3.89
C THR A 295 25.10 1.15 -3.40
N ALA A 296 25.96 0.18 -3.12
CA ALA A 296 27.35 0.43 -2.76
C ALA A 296 28.12 1.08 -3.93
N ILE A 297 27.90 0.63 -5.18
CA ILE A 297 28.47 1.27 -6.37
C ILE A 297 27.99 2.72 -6.48
N THR A 298 26.68 2.97 -6.30
CA THR A 298 26.10 4.33 -6.29
C THR A 298 26.76 5.22 -5.24
N GLY A 299 27.03 4.70 -4.04
CA GLY A 299 27.72 5.44 -2.98
C GLY A 299 29.20 5.66 -3.28
N LEU A 300 29.91 4.64 -3.76
CA LEU A 300 31.33 4.72 -4.13
C LEU A 300 31.57 5.67 -5.31
N MET A 301 30.56 5.92 -6.14
CA MET A 301 30.64 6.94 -7.20
C MET A 301 30.98 8.33 -6.67
N LEU A 302 30.68 8.64 -5.39
CA LEU A 302 31.09 9.91 -4.77
C LEU A 302 32.62 10.08 -4.68
N LEU A 303 33.37 8.97 -4.64
CA LEU A 303 34.84 8.99 -4.60
C LEU A 303 35.46 9.21 -5.98
N LEU A 304 34.69 9.01 -7.06
CA LEU A 304 35.16 9.20 -8.42
C LEU A 304 35.23 10.68 -8.78
N LYS A 305 36.11 11.01 -9.73
CA LYS A 305 36.25 12.35 -10.32
C LYS A 305 35.09 12.54 -11.30
N ILE A 306 34.05 13.22 -10.83
CA ILE A 306 32.84 13.44 -11.63
C ILE A 306 33.13 14.47 -12.73
N ILE A 307 33.94 15.48 -12.41
CA ILE A 307 34.39 16.49 -13.37
C ILE A 307 35.91 16.46 -13.41
N LYS A 308 36.47 16.19 -14.58
CA LYS A 308 37.89 16.34 -14.87
C LYS A 308 38.03 17.24 -16.09
N ILE A 309 38.75 18.35 -15.93
CA ILE A 309 38.99 19.33 -16.98
C ILE A 309 40.48 19.32 -17.26
N ASP A 310 40.87 18.81 -18.43
CA ASP A 310 42.25 18.90 -18.92
C ASP A 310 42.35 20.16 -19.78
N ILE A 311 43.21 21.11 -19.42
CA ILE A 311 43.46 22.36 -20.15
C ILE A 311 44.80 22.23 -20.85
N VAL A 312 44.81 22.31 -22.18
CA VAL A 312 46.03 22.27 -22.99
C VAL A 312 46.16 23.57 -23.77
N SER A 313 47.27 24.28 -23.56
CA SER A 313 47.65 25.45 -24.36
C SER A 313 49.15 25.42 -24.66
N GLY A 314 49.51 25.15 -25.91
CA GLY A 314 50.90 25.00 -26.33
C GLY A 314 51.64 23.88 -25.57
N SER A 315 52.57 24.23 -24.69
CA SER A 315 53.32 23.28 -23.84
C SER A 315 52.80 23.20 -22.39
N TYR A 316 51.79 23.99 -22.05
CA TYR A 316 51.19 24.04 -20.72
C TYR A 316 50.00 23.06 -20.66
N THR A 317 50.09 22.10 -19.74
CA THR A 317 49.01 21.16 -19.42
C THR A 317 48.67 21.29 -17.94
N ASP A 318 47.42 21.60 -17.63
CA ASP A 318 46.93 21.64 -16.26
C ASP A 318 45.60 20.89 -16.15
N THR A 319 45.34 20.28 -15.00
CA THR A 319 44.18 19.39 -14.80
C THR A 319 43.43 19.76 -13.54
N VAL A 320 42.16 20.15 -13.68
CA VAL A 320 41.26 20.40 -12.55
C VAL A 320 40.37 19.19 -12.35
N GLU A 321 40.41 18.61 -11.15
CA GLU A 321 39.68 17.39 -10.82
C GLU A 321 38.77 17.61 -9.61
N LEU A 322 37.47 17.38 -9.79
CA LEU A 322 36.46 17.48 -8.74
C LEU A 322 35.79 16.12 -8.53
N THR A 323 35.96 15.58 -7.33
CA THR A 323 35.26 14.36 -6.90
C THR A 323 33.84 14.67 -6.47
N GLY A 324 32.96 13.66 -6.41
CA GLY A 324 31.60 13.83 -5.91
C GLY A 324 31.56 14.38 -4.48
N ILE A 325 32.47 13.95 -3.61
CA ILE A 325 32.61 14.50 -2.25
C ILE A 325 33.06 15.97 -2.29
N ALA A 326 34.02 16.33 -3.13
CA ALA A 326 34.47 17.72 -3.27
C ALA A 326 33.33 18.62 -3.78
N ILE A 327 32.55 18.14 -4.76
CA ILE A 327 31.37 18.85 -5.27
C ILE A 327 30.33 19.08 -4.18
N LEU A 328 30.07 18.09 -3.32
CA LEU A 328 29.13 18.22 -2.21
C LEU A 328 29.66 19.13 -1.08
N ARG A 329 30.97 19.12 -0.82
CA ARG A 329 31.59 19.94 0.23
C ARG A 329 31.67 21.41 -0.16
N ASP A 330 32.13 21.67 -1.39
CA ASP A 330 32.48 23.01 -1.86
C ASP A 330 31.33 23.62 -2.72
N TYR A 331 30.11 23.06 -2.61
CA TYR A 331 28.96 23.39 -3.46
C TYR A 331 28.57 24.88 -3.43
N ALA A 332 28.74 25.55 -2.29
CA ALA A 332 28.39 26.97 -2.14
C ALA A 332 29.32 27.88 -2.97
N SER A 333 30.56 27.46 -3.20
CA SER A 333 31.55 28.20 -4.01
C SER A 333 31.54 27.82 -5.49
N LEU A 334 30.81 26.77 -5.88
CA LEU A 334 30.72 26.33 -7.27
C LEU A 334 29.78 27.22 -8.11
N ASP A 335 30.04 27.30 -9.41
CA ASP A 335 29.17 27.96 -10.39
C ASP A 335 27.76 27.32 -10.44
N PRO A 336 26.68 28.07 -10.75
CA PRO A 336 25.32 27.52 -10.86
C PRO A 336 25.19 26.24 -11.68
N GLY A 337 25.95 26.07 -12.77
CA GLY A 337 25.93 24.83 -13.57
C GLY A 337 26.38 23.60 -12.78
N TYR A 338 27.42 23.75 -11.97
CA TYR A 338 27.98 22.66 -11.13
C TYR A 338 27.15 22.42 -9.86
N ARG A 339 26.44 23.43 -9.36
CA ARG A 339 25.49 23.27 -8.23
C ARG A 339 24.34 22.32 -8.56
N ILE A 340 23.92 22.25 -9.83
CA ILE A 340 22.89 21.30 -10.28
C ILE A 340 23.38 19.86 -10.10
N ILE A 341 24.66 19.56 -10.37
CA ILE A 341 25.24 18.23 -10.14
C ILE A 341 25.24 17.89 -8.65
N ALA A 342 25.63 18.84 -7.79
CA ALA A 342 25.59 18.65 -6.34
C ALA A 342 24.17 18.30 -5.87
N PHE A 343 23.14 18.98 -6.38
CA PHE A 343 21.74 18.68 -6.09
C PHE A 343 21.35 17.26 -6.55
N VAL A 344 21.69 16.88 -7.79
CA VAL A 344 21.41 15.54 -8.32
C VAL A 344 22.10 14.45 -7.48
N LEU A 345 23.32 14.69 -7.01
CA LEU A 345 24.04 13.77 -6.11
C LEU A 345 23.33 13.60 -4.77
N VAL A 346 22.81 14.68 -4.17
CA VAL A 346 22.04 14.61 -2.93
C VAL A 346 20.75 13.81 -3.13
N VAL A 347 20.00 14.10 -4.20
CA VAL A 347 18.75 13.39 -4.52
C VAL A 347 19.02 11.91 -4.76
N MET A 348 20.10 11.58 -5.47
CA MET A 348 20.56 10.21 -5.67
C MET A 348 20.78 9.48 -4.34
N LEU A 349 21.53 10.08 -3.41
CA LEU A 349 21.86 9.44 -2.13
C LEU A 349 20.61 9.18 -1.29
N ILE A 350 19.68 10.15 -1.24
CA ILE A 350 18.42 10.02 -0.52
C ILE A 350 17.57 8.91 -1.14
N ALA A 351 17.38 8.94 -2.46
CA ALA A 351 16.56 7.96 -3.16
C ALA A 351 17.15 6.54 -3.01
N SER A 352 18.45 6.38 -3.27
CA SER A 352 19.17 5.12 -3.13
C SER A 352 19.07 4.56 -1.71
N GLY A 353 19.26 5.40 -0.68
CA GLY A 353 19.12 4.99 0.72
C GLY A 353 17.72 4.53 1.09
N ILE A 354 16.67 5.24 0.65
CA ILE A 354 15.27 4.86 0.90
C ILE A 354 14.94 3.51 0.26
N PHE A 355 15.36 3.30 -0.99
CA PHE A 355 15.11 2.04 -1.70
C PHE A 355 15.90 0.87 -1.10
N LEU A 356 17.13 1.09 -0.64
CA LEU A 356 17.89 0.09 0.11
C LEU A 356 17.18 -0.29 1.42
N LEU A 357 16.73 0.70 2.18
CA LEU A 357 15.97 0.47 3.41
C LEU A 357 14.69 -0.32 3.13
N ALA A 358 13.95 0.04 2.08
CA ALA A 358 12.74 -0.66 1.66
C ALA A 358 13.03 -2.11 1.26
N ALA A 359 14.13 -2.38 0.54
CA ALA A 359 14.54 -3.73 0.15
C ALA A 359 14.88 -4.59 1.36
N ILE A 360 15.72 -4.09 2.28
CA ILE A 360 16.10 -4.80 3.51
C ILE A 360 14.87 -5.08 4.38
N SER A 361 14.05 -4.06 4.60
CA SER A 361 12.81 -4.14 5.36
C SER A 361 11.86 -5.19 4.78
N SER A 362 11.67 -5.16 3.46
CA SER A 362 10.81 -6.10 2.73
C SER A 362 11.29 -7.55 2.81
N TYR A 363 12.61 -7.78 2.70
CA TYR A 363 13.21 -9.10 2.86
C TYR A 363 12.97 -9.66 4.26
N LEU A 364 13.25 -8.86 5.30
CA LEU A 364 13.08 -9.27 6.70
C LEU A 364 11.61 -9.52 7.05
N ALA A 365 10.70 -8.72 6.51
CA ALA A 365 9.26 -8.90 6.66
C ALA A 365 8.71 -10.11 5.88
N LYS A 366 9.55 -10.81 5.09
CA LYS A 366 9.16 -11.91 4.19
C LYS A 366 8.01 -11.51 3.27
N TYR A 367 8.12 -10.32 2.69
CA TYR A 367 7.05 -9.76 1.86
C TYR A 367 6.94 -10.50 0.53
N ARG A 368 5.71 -10.86 0.13
CA ARG A 368 5.43 -11.68 -1.06
C ARG A 368 5.88 -11.03 -2.37
N LYS A 369 5.84 -9.69 -2.47
CA LYS A 369 6.24 -8.94 -3.68
C LYS A 369 7.63 -8.31 -3.53
N PHE A 370 8.54 -9.00 -2.83
CA PHE A 370 9.91 -8.52 -2.62
C PHE A 370 10.65 -8.20 -3.93
N ASP A 371 10.48 -9.02 -4.96
CA ASP A 371 11.16 -8.84 -6.25
C ASP A 371 10.80 -7.53 -6.95
N ASN A 372 9.57 -7.03 -6.77
CA ASN A 372 9.16 -5.75 -7.32
C ASN A 372 9.93 -4.60 -6.66
N ILE A 373 10.20 -4.70 -5.36
CA ILE A 373 11.00 -3.70 -4.63
C ILE A 373 12.46 -3.77 -5.07
N VAL A 374 13.00 -4.98 -5.29
CA VAL A 374 14.35 -5.18 -5.85
C VAL A 374 14.47 -4.58 -7.25
N LYS A 375 13.48 -4.79 -8.13
CA LYS A 375 13.42 -4.18 -9.46
C LYS A 375 13.44 -2.65 -9.37
N SER A 376 12.55 -2.06 -8.58
CA SER A 376 12.52 -0.60 -8.41
C SER A 376 13.81 -0.04 -7.83
N ALA A 377 14.38 -0.67 -6.81
CA ALA A 377 15.65 -0.27 -6.20
C ALA A 377 16.84 -0.39 -7.17
N THR A 378 16.82 -1.38 -8.06
CA THR A 378 17.85 -1.54 -9.09
C THR A 378 17.73 -0.45 -10.15
N MET A 379 16.50 -0.22 -10.67
CA MET A 379 16.23 0.79 -11.68
C MET A 379 16.58 2.21 -11.21
N ILE A 380 16.24 2.57 -9.97
CA ILE A 380 16.52 3.92 -9.44
C ILE A 380 18.04 4.17 -9.33
N ASN A 381 18.80 3.18 -8.87
CA ASN A 381 20.25 3.32 -8.72
C ASN A 381 20.92 3.46 -10.09
N ILE A 382 20.55 2.60 -11.04
CA ILE A 382 21.08 2.66 -12.41
C ILE A 382 20.72 3.98 -13.07
N PHE A 383 19.49 4.47 -12.88
CA PHE A 383 19.06 5.77 -13.41
C PHE A 383 19.94 6.92 -12.92
N PHE A 384 20.22 7.01 -11.62
CA PHE A 384 21.08 8.08 -11.10
C PHE A 384 22.55 7.92 -11.52
N ILE A 385 23.10 6.70 -11.49
CA ILE A 385 24.45 6.43 -11.99
C ILE A 385 24.55 6.87 -13.46
N PHE A 386 23.55 6.54 -14.27
CA PHE A 386 23.47 6.92 -15.68
C PHE A 386 23.44 8.44 -15.88
N ILE A 387 22.56 9.16 -15.17
CA ILE A 387 22.48 10.62 -15.26
C ILE A 387 23.82 11.27 -14.91
N ILE A 388 24.46 10.83 -13.82
CA ILE A 388 25.72 11.42 -13.37
C ILE A 388 26.86 11.09 -14.34
N SER A 389 26.87 9.87 -14.89
CA SER A 389 27.85 9.45 -15.90
C SER A 389 27.73 10.25 -17.20
N ILE A 390 26.51 10.60 -17.62
CA ILE A 390 26.27 11.41 -18.82
C ILE A 390 26.46 12.91 -18.55
N SER A 391 26.31 13.36 -17.31
CA SER A 391 26.43 14.79 -16.99
C SER A 391 27.78 15.37 -17.43
N GLY A 392 28.88 14.62 -17.36
CA GLY A 392 30.19 15.03 -17.90
C GLY A 392 30.18 15.34 -19.40
N TYR A 393 29.42 14.57 -20.21
CA TYR A 393 29.24 14.84 -21.64
C TYR A 393 28.34 16.05 -21.91
N TYR A 394 27.36 16.32 -21.06
CA TYR A 394 26.52 17.52 -21.17
C TYR A 394 27.36 18.80 -21.02
N PHE A 395 28.29 18.84 -20.07
CA PHE A 395 29.20 19.99 -19.94
C PHE A 395 30.10 20.15 -21.17
N GLN A 396 30.51 19.06 -21.82
CA GLN A 396 31.26 19.11 -23.08
C GLN A 396 30.43 19.73 -24.24
N ILE A 397 29.10 19.54 -24.24
CA ILE A 397 28.20 20.12 -25.25
C ILE A 397 27.86 21.59 -24.93
N GLY A 398 27.60 21.91 -23.65
CA GLY A 398 27.30 23.27 -23.20
C GLY A 398 28.44 24.27 -23.45
N GLN A 399 29.67 23.78 -23.58
CA GLN A 399 30.86 24.55 -23.92
C GLN A 399 30.81 25.30 -25.25
N GLN A 400 30.04 24.83 -26.24
CA GLN A 400 29.91 25.57 -27.49
C GLN A 400 29.14 26.89 -27.31
N ILE A 401 28.43 27.06 -26.18
CA ILE A 401 27.64 28.26 -25.86
C ILE A 401 28.46 29.28 -25.04
N ASP A 402 29.50 28.85 -24.31
CA ASP A 402 30.23 29.68 -23.32
C ASP A 402 31.61 30.22 -23.74
N LYS A 403 32.12 29.87 -24.93
CA LYS A 403 33.37 30.45 -25.46
C LYS A 403 33.31 31.99 -25.55
N ALA A 404 32.12 32.56 -25.72
CA ALA A 404 31.90 34.00 -25.81
C ALA A 404 32.14 34.74 -24.48
N ILE A 405 31.75 34.16 -23.34
CA ILE A 405 31.86 34.82 -22.03
C ILE A 405 33.32 34.89 -21.56
N ILE A 406 34.11 33.85 -21.86
CA ILE A 406 35.55 33.82 -21.55
C ILE A 406 36.31 34.88 -22.37
N LEU A 407 35.89 35.13 -23.62
CA LEU A 407 36.47 36.17 -24.49
C LEU A 407 36.16 37.59 -23.99
N ASP A 408 34.95 37.84 -23.49
CA ASP A 408 34.57 39.14 -22.92
C ASP A 408 35.43 39.49 -21.70
N ILE A 409 35.72 38.51 -20.83
CA ILE A 409 36.59 38.68 -19.66
C ILE A 409 38.04 38.99 -20.07
N PHE A 410 38.60 38.29 -21.07
CA PHE A 410 39.96 38.57 -21.53
C PHE A 410 40.09 39.95 -22.22
N SER A 411 39.05 40.38 -22.93
CA SER A 411 39.01 41.73 -23.51
C SER A 411 38.94 42.83 -22.42
N PHE A 412 38.17 42.58 -21.35
CA PHE A 412 37.99 43.52 -20.24
C PHE A 412 39.27 43.76 -19.44
N TYR A 413 40.13 42.74 -19.30
CA TYR A 413 41.42 42.85 -18.60
C TYR A 413 42.61 43.23 -19.50
N GLY A 414 42.39 43.48 -20.80
CA GLY A 414 43.42 43.93 -21.73
C GLY A 414 44.56 42.92 -21.95
N ILE A 415 44.29 41.63 -21.74
CA ILE A 415 45.27 40.56 -21.94
C ILE A 415 45.33 40.25 -23.45
N PRO A 416 46.47 40.49 -24.14
CA PRO A 416 46.58 40.20 -25.55
C PRO A 416 46.58 38.68 -25.76
N VAL A 417 45.49 38.17 -26.34
CA VAL A 417 45.36 36.75 -26.69
C VAL A 417 46.29 36.46 -27.87
N PRO A 418 47.31 35.59 -27.74
CA PRO A 418 48.14 35.21 -28.88
C PRO A 418 47.31 34.35 -29.84
N GLY A 419 47.22 34.78 -31.10
CA GLY A 419 46.98 33.94 -32.28
C GLY A 419 45.83 32.91 -32.24
N SER A 420 44.76 33.22 -32.96
CA SER A 420 43.70 32.32 -33.44
C SER A 420 42.87 31.55 -32.39
N ILE A 421 41.58 31.46 -32.65
CA ILE A 421 40.47 30.94 -31.82
C ILE A 421 40.60 29.42 -31.49
N ASN A 422 41.73 28.78 -31.85
CA ASN A 422 41.91 27.34 -31.92
C ASN A 422 42.95 26.72 -30.95
N ASP A 423 43.74 27.51 -30.20
CA ASP A 423 44.90 26.97 -29.45
C ASP A 423 44.63 26.60 -27.98
N TYR A 424 43.36 26.64 -27.55
CA TYR A 424 42.93 26.13 -26.25
C TYR A 424 42.00 24.94 -26.46
N GLU A 425 42.56 23.73 -26.36
CA GLU A 425 41.79 22.50 -26.26
C GLU A 425 41.56 22.20 -24.78
N TYR A 426 40.29 22.11 -24.39
CA TYR A 426 39.88 21.74 -23.05
C TYR A 426 38.92 20.56 -23.16
N LEU A 427 39.27 19.46 -22.50
CA LEU A 427 38.55 18.20 -22.64
C LEU A 427 37.95 17.82 -21.29
N ILE A 428 36.62 17.79 -21.21
CA ILE A 428 35.92 17.34 -20.00
C ILE A 428 35.77 15.82 -20.06
N ARG A 429 36.24 15.16 -19.00
CA ARG A 429 36.05 13.72 -18.77
C ARG A 429 35.34 13.48 -17.44
N SER A 430 34.70 12.33 -17.33
CA SER A 430 34.09 11.86 -16.08
C SER A 430 34.47 10.41 -15.82
N ASP A 431 35.04 10.14 -14.64
CA ASP A 431 35.33 8.78 -14.18
C ASP A 431 34.06 8.05 -13.74
N ALA A 432 32.91 8.74 -13.66
CA ALA A 432 31.62 8.14 -13.30
C ALA A 432 31.20 7.01 -14.27
N ILE A 433 31.74 7.00 -15.50
CA ILE A 433 31.50 5.92 -16.48
C ILE A 433 31.95 4.55 -15.97
N TYR A 434 32.97 4.48 -15.10
CA TYR A 434 33.40 3.23 -14.47
C TYR A 434 32.34 2.68 -13.52
N ALA A 435 31.62 3.54 -12.79
CA ALA A 435 30.49 3.14 -11.95
C ALA A 435 29.31 2.65 -12.81
N LEU A 436 29.07 3.27 -13.97
CA LEU A 436 28.07 2.80 -14.93
C LEU A 436 28.40 1.40 -15.44
N ILE A 437 29.64 1.17 -15.91
CA ILE A 437 30.08 -0.16 -16.39
C ILE A 437 29.91 -1.22 -15.29
N ALA A 438 30.34 -0.92 -14.06
CA ALA A 438 30.18 -1.82 -12.92
C ALA A 438 28.69 -2.12 -12.63
N SER A 439 27.83 -1.09 -12.65
CA SER A 439 26.39 -1.26 -12.40
C SER A 439 25.69 -2.08 -13.48
N VAL A 440 26.06 -1.90 -14.76
CA VAL A 440 25.56 -2.67 -15.89
C VAL A 440 26.03 -4.12 -15.80
N ALA A 441 27.29 -4.37 -15.42
CA ALA A 441 27.79 -5.73 -15.21
C ALA A 441 26.97 -6.47 -14.13
N VAL A 442 26.66 -5.80 -13.01
CA VAL A 442 25.79 -6.39 -11.98
C VAL A 442 24.38 -6.64 -12.52
N LEU A 443 23.81 -5.69 -13.28
CA LEU A 443 22.49 -5.88 -13.91
C LEU A 443 22.46 -7.08 -14.86
N VAL A 444 23.49 -7.25 -15.70
CA VAL A 444 23.61 -8.42 -16.60
C VAL A 444 23.69 -9.71 -15.79
N ILE A 445 24.45 -9.75 -14.70
CA ILE A 445 24.51 -10.91 -13.79
C ILE A 445 23.12 -11.18 -13.19
N MET A 446 22.38 -10.16 -12.76
CA MET A 446 21.03 -10.29 -12.22
C MET A 446 20.07 -10.91 -13.26
N PHE A 447 20.14 -10.49 -14.52
CA PHE A 447 19.34 -11.07 -15.60
C PHE A 447 19.73 -12.52 -15.90
N LEU A 448 21.03 -12.81 -16.05
CA LEU A 448 21.52 -14.17 -16.33
C LEU A 448 21.14 -15.16 -15.23
N ARG A 449 21.14 -14.71 -13.98
CA ARG A 449 20.75 -15.54 -12.83
C ARG A 449 19.25 -15.52 -12.52
N LYS A 450 18.43 -14.89 -13.36
CA LYS A 450 16.99 -14.76 -13.16
C LYS A 450 16.62 -14.22 -11.78
N ALA A 451 17.40 -13.26 -11.27
CA ALA A 451 17.19 -12.65 -9.95
C ALA A 451 15.85 -11.91 -9.82
N PHE A 452 15.18 -11.69 -10.96
CA PHE A 452 13.90 -11.01 -11.14
C PHE A 452 12.72 -11.94 -11.41
N ASP A 453 12.97 -13.24 -11.62
CA ASP A 453 11.94 -14.24 -11.87
C ASP A 453 11.60 -14.96 -10.56
N HIS A 454 10.45 -14.61 -10.00
CA HIS A 454 9.71 -15.59 -9.23
C HIS A 454 9.04 -16.51 -10.25
N GLU A 455 9.34 -17.80 -10.21
CA GLU A 455 8.38 -18.81 -10.70
C GLU A 455 7.10 -18.55 -9.90
N GLU A 456 6.16 -17.80 -10.47
CA GLU A 456 4.75 -18.04 -10.18
C GLU A 456 4.53 -19.48 -10.63
N MET A 457 4.74 -20.42 -9.70
CA MET A 457 4.21 -21.76 -9.88
C MET A 457 2.73 -21.54 -10.18
N ASN A 458 2.36 -21.80 -11.43
CA ASN A 458 1.09 -22.41 -11.76
C ASN A 458 0.72 -23.26 -10.57
N ILE A 459 -0.43 -22.94 -9.97
CA ILE A 459 -1.03 -23.71 -8.91
C ILE A 459 -1.11 -25.13 -9.46
N PHE A 460 -0.12 -25.97 -9.11
CA PHE A 460 -0.21 -27.38 -9.35
C PHE A 460 -1.35 -27.82 -8.44
N GLU A 461 -2.50 -28.01 -9.07
CA GLU A 461 -3.59 -28.83 -8.58
C GLU A 461 -2.95 -30.02 -7.84
N PRO A 462 -3.22 -30.21 -6.54
CA PRO A 462 -2.96 -31.50 -5.94
C PRO A 462 -3.90 -32.47 -6.65
N ALA A 463 -3.35 -33.25 -7.56
CA ALA A 463 -4.05 -34.32 -8.26
C ALA A 463 -4.68 -35.26 -7.21
N LEU A 464 -5.98 -35.07 -6.95
CA LEU A 464 -6.85 -36.14 -6.51
C LEU A 464 -7.19 -36.93 -7.77
N LEU A 465 -6.36 -37.93 -8.08
CA LEU A 465 -6.73 -38.98 -9.00
C LEU A 465 -7.73 -39.90 -8.30
N PRO A 466 -8.94 -40.13 -8.82
CA PRO A 466 -9.53 -41.44 -8.77
C PRO A 466 -8.91 -42.28 -9.91
N ALA A 467 -8.47 -43.49 -9.57
CA ALA A 467 -8.12 -44.49 -10.55
C ALA A 467 -9.37 -44.86 -11.38
N SER A 468 -9.31 -44.66 -12.70
CA SER A 468 -10.13 -45.43 -13.65
C SER A 468 -9.49 -45.41 -15.03
N ASP A 469 -9.33 -46.62 -15.57
CA ASP A 469 -8.84 -46.95 -16.91
C ASP A 469 -9.47 -46.16 -18.06
N GLY A 470 -8.67 -45.94 -19.11
CA GLY A 470 -9.20 -45.83 -20.48
C GLY A 470 -8.63 -44.69 -21.33
N LYS A 471 -7.66 -45.05 -22.20
CA LYS A 471 -7.27 -44.44 -23.48
C LYS A 471 -7.69 -42.99 -23.77
N ILE A 472 -6.72 -42.08 -23.87
CA ILE A 472 -6.83 -40.90 -24.75
C ILE A 472 -5.51 -40.71 -25.49
N GLU A 473 -5.66 -40.50 -26.80
CA GLU A 473 -4.65 -40.40 -27.85
C GLU A 473 -3.72 -39.19 -27.69
N ASP A 474 -2.49 -39.39 -28.15
CA ASP A 474 -1.50 -38.35 -28.40
C ASP A 474 -2.03 -37.29 -29.36
N THR A 475 -1.96 -36.02 -28.97
CA THR A 475 -1.80 -34.93 -29.92
C THR A 475 -0.93 -33.84 -29.31
N SER A 476 0.38 -34.10 -29.34
CA SER A 476 1.40 -33.08 -29.23
C SER A 476 1.45 -32.28 -30.54
N SER A 477 1.02 -31.02 -30.53
CA SER A 477 1.45 -30.06 -31.54
C SER A 477 1.56 -28.64 -30.96
N LYS A 478 2.83 -28.23 -30.83
CA LYS A 478 3.38 -26.90 -31.10
C LYS A 478 2.37 -25.73 -31.11
N LEU A 479 2.53 -24.81 -30.17
CA LEU A 479 2.64 -23.42 -30.56
C LEU A 479 3.80 -22.76 -29.81
N SER A 480 4.81 -22.43 -30.59
CA SER A 480 6.01 -21.71 -30.23
C SER A 480 5.70 -20.27 -29.84
N SER A 481 6.57 -19.76 -28.98
CA SER A 481 6.98 -18.37 -28.91
C SER A 481 6.87 -17.63 -30.25
N ASP A 482 6.07 -16.58 -30.28
CA ASP A 482 6.46 -15.32 -30.88
C ASP A 482 5.78 -14.17 -30.13
N THR A 483 6.55 -13.09 -30.04
CA THR A 483 6.21 -11.69 -29.73
C THR A 483 4.73 -11.32 -29.72
N ASP A 484 4.33 -10.57 -28.69
CA ASP A 484 3.29 -9.51 -28.83
C ASP A 484 3.48 -8.44 -27.72
N ASP A 485 4.36 -7.47 -28.02
CA ASP A 485 4.12 -6.07 -27.67
C ASP A 485 2.94 -5.60 -28.53
N GLU A 486 1.70 -5.93 -28.15
CA GLU A 486 0.44 -5.29 -28.61
C GLU A 486 -0.79 -6.03 -28.03
N SER A 487 -1.09 -5.86 -26.73
CA SER A 487 -2.48 -5.95 -26.24
C SER A 487 -2.62 -5.49 -24.78
N PHE A 488 -2.74 -4.17 -24.61
CA PHE A 488 -3.58 -3.62 -23.53
C PHE A 488 -5.09 -3.82 -23.83
N SER A 489 -5.46 -4.66 -24.78
CA SER A 489 -6.82 -4.93 -25.19
C SER A 489 -7.24 -6.35 -24.82
N THR A 490 -8.17 -6.43 -23.88
CA THR A 490 -8.92 -7.61 -23.38
C THR A 490 -8.36 -8.32 -22.15
N PHE A 491 -8.13 -7.54 -21.08
CA PHE A 491 -8.25 -8.11 -19.73
C PHE A 491 -9.67 -8.65 -19.53
N ASP A 492 -9.81 -9.97 -19.47
CA ASP A 492 -11.08 -10.64 -19.19
C ASP A 492 -11.29 -10.79 -17.66
N PRO A 493 -12.28 -10.10 -17.08
CA PRO A 493 -12.58 -10.18 -15.66
C PRO A 493 -13.20 -11.53 -15.24
N CYS A 494 -13.73 -12.36 -16.16
CA CYS A 494 -14.29 -13.67 -15.85
C CYS A 494 -14.05 -14.70 -16.99
N PRO A 495 -12.84 -15.27 -17.07
CA PRO A 495 -12.49 -16.25 -18.12
C PRO A 495 -13.43 -17.45 -18.20
N ALA A 496 -13.95 -17.91 -17.05
CA ALA A 496 -14.82 -19.07 -16.99
C ALA A 496 -16.18 -18.86 -17.68
N PHE A 497 -16.70 -17.64 -17.71
CA PHE A 497 -17.92 -17.33 -18.47
C PHE A 497 -17.63 -17.18 -19.96
N SER A 498 -16.53 -16.52 -20.32
CA SER A 498 -16.13 -16.37 -21.71
C SER A 498 -15.81 -17.71 -22.38
N GLU A 499 -15.33 -18.71 -21.64
CA GLU A 499 -15.21 -20.08 -22.12
C GLU A 499 -16.57 -20.76 -22.41
N LEU A 500 -17.60 -20.45 -21.62
CA LEU A 500 -18.96 -20.96 -21.84
C LEU A 500 -19.65 -20.25 -23.00
N ASP A 501 -19.41 -18.95 -23.18
CA ASP A 501 -19.94 -18.16 -24.30
C ASP A 501 -19.42 -18.67 -25.65
N LYS A 502 -18.16 -19.10 -25.72
CA LYS A 502 -17.58 -19.74 -26.91
C LYS A 502 -18.28 -21.04 -27.32
N LYS A 503 -19.04 -21.68 -26.41
CA LYS A 503 -19.72 -22.96 -26.64
C LYS A 503 -21.18 -22.83 -27.07
N VAL A 504 -21.70 -21.61 -27.25
CA VAL A 504 -23.10 -21.35 -27.60
C VAL A 504 -23.51 -22.06 -28.91
N ASP A 505 -22.66 -22.02 -29.93
CA ASP A 505 -22.92 -22.73 -31.20
C ASP A 505 -23.05 -24.26 -31.02
N GLY A 506 -22.34 -24.81 -30.03
CA GLY A 506 -22.43 -26.22 -29.66
C GLY A 506 -23.79 -26.57 -29.05
N TYR A 507 -24.33 -25.69 -28.20
CA TYR A 507 -25.65 -25.89 -27.60
C TYR A 507 -26.77 -25.85 -28.65
N GLY A 508 -26.66 -24.99 -29.67
CA GLY A 508 -27.60 -24.97 -30.79
C GLY A 508 -27.63 -26.29 -31.57
N LYS A 509 -26.46 -26.87 -31.86
CA LYS A 509 -26.37 -28.18 -32.53
C LYS A 509 -26.94 -29.33 -31.68
N ASP A 510 -26.72 -29.29 -30.37
CA ASP A 510 -27.29 -30.27 -29.44
C ASP A 510 -28.82 -30.18 -29.38
N LEU A 511 -29.38 -28.96 -29.35
CA LEU A 511 -30.82 -28.75 -29.42
C LEU A 511 -31.43 -29.33 -30.70
N GLU A 512 -30.83 -29.08 -31.87
CA GLU A 512 -31.31 -29.62 -33.14
C GLU A 512 -31.25 -31.16 -33.17
N LYS A 513 -30.21 -31.75 -32.59
CA LYS A 513 -30.12 -33.20 -32.41
C LYS A 513 -31.25 -33.73 -31.53
N ARG A 514 -31.58 -33.07 -30.41
CA ARG A 514 -32.68 -33.48 -29.52
C ARG A 514 -34.04 -33.29 -30.17
N LYS A 515 -34.25 -32.21 -30.93
CA LYS A 515 -35.49 -31.98 -31.71
C LYS A 515 -35.74 -33.09 -32.74
N SER A 516 -34.69 -33.65 -33.34
CA SER A 516 -34.83 -34.78 -34.28
C SER A 516 -35.40 -36.05 -33.64
N GLN A 517 -35.30 -36.18 -32.32
CA GLN A 517 -35.78 -37.32 -31.52
C GLN A 517 -37.12 -37.02 -30.82
N LYS A 518 -37.73 -35.86 -31.11
CA LYS A 518 -38.98 -35.42 -30.47
C LYS A 518 -40.14 -36.32 -30.90
N THR A 519 -40.83 -36.91 -29.93
CA THR A 519 -42.07 -37.67 -30.16
C THR A 519 -43.23 -36.73 -30.49
N LYS A 520 -44.09 -37.09 -31.44
CA LYS A 520 -45.06 -36.17 -32.05
C LYS A 520 -46.13 -35.63 -31.10
N ASP A 521 -46.78 -36.47 -30.29
CA ASP A 521 -47.76 -36.03 -29.28
C ASP A 521 -47.90 -37.11 -28.19
N LYS A 522 -47.72 -36.74 -26.92
CA LYS A 522 -47.95 -37.63 -25.77
C LYS A 522 -48.68 -36.89 -24.66
N THR A 523 -49.62 -37.57 -24.00
CA THR A 523 -50.34 -37.02 -22.83
C THR A 523 -49.46 -37.02 -21.58
N LEU A 524 -49.83 -36.24 -20.55
CA LEU A 524 -49.10 -36.22 -19.27
C LEU A 524 -49.05 -37.62 -18.63
N HIS A 525 -50.14 -38.38 -18.74
CA HIS A 525 -50.22 -39.76 -18.25
C HIS A 525 -49.24 -40.69 -18.98
N GLU A 526 -49.14 -40.57 -20.30
CA GLU A 526 -48.16 -41.33 -21.10
C GLU A 526 -46.71 -40.97 -20.77
N LEU A 527 -46.43 -39.70 -20.44
CA LEU A 527 -45.11 -39.28 -19.96
C LEU A 527 -44.77 -39.95 -18.63
N VAL A 528 -45.70 -39.92 -17.67
CA VAL A 528 -45.53 -40.54 -16.35
C VAL A 528 -45.25 -42.03 -16.51
N HIS A 529 -46.10 -42.74 -17.27
CA HIS A 529 -45.92 -44.18 -17.53
C HIS A 529 -44.60 -44.47 -18.24
N PHE A 530 -44.21 -43.64 -19.23
CA PHE A 530 -42.93 -43.79 -19.93
C PHE A 530 -41.73 -43.66 -18.99
N VAL A 531 -41.75 -42.67 -18.08
CA VAL A 531 -40.65 -42.47 -17.12
C VAL A 531 -40.59 -43.62 -16.11
N VAL A 532 -41.73 -44.11 -15.62
CA VAL A 532 -41.78 -45.27 -14.71
C VAL A 532 -41.19 -46.51 -15.38
N GLU A 533 -41.59 -46.80 -16.61
CA GLU A 533 -41.08 -47.96 -17.36
C GLU A 533 -39.60 -47.79 -17.73
N TYR A 534 -39.16 -46.57 -18.06
CA TYR A 534 -37.76 -46.26 -18.30
C TYR A 534 -36.91 -46.46 -17.05
N ALA A 535 -37.36 -45.96 -15.89
CA ALA A 535 -36.65 -46.09 -14.63
C ALA A 535 -36.49 -47.57 -14.21
N LYS A 536 -37.54 -48.38 -14.41
CA LYS A 536 -37.53 -49.82 -14.14
C LYS A 536 -36.54 -50.59 -15.03
N ASN A 537 -36.47 -50.23 -16.31
CA ASN A 537 -35.59 -50.86 -17.30
C ASN A 537 -34.19 -50.23 -17.35
N SER A 538 -33.95 -49.16 -16.58
CA SER A 538 -32.64 -48.52 -16.47
C SER A 538 -31.63 -49.42 -15.76
N ARG A 539 -30.33 -49.09 -15.91
CA ARG A 539 -29.22 -49.82 -15.25
C ARG A 539 -29.37 -49.92 -13.72
N LEU A 540 -30.11 -49.00 -13.11
CA LEU A 540 -30.30 -48.94 -11.66
C LEU A 540 -31.57 -49.66 -11.18
N HIS A 541 -32.39 -50.19 -12.10
CA HIS A 541 -33.65 -50.89 -11.83
C HIS A 541 -34.53 -50.20 -10.76
N LEU A 542 -34.70 -48.88 -10.91
CA LEU A 542 -35.43 -48.06 -9.96
C LEU A 542 -36.93 -48.28 -10.14
N SER A 543 -37.62 -48.58 -9.04
CA SER A 543 -39.07 -48.79 -9.05
C SER A 543 -39.76 -47.59 -8.41
N TYR A 544 -40.52 -46.84 -9.21
CA TYR A 544 -41.34 -45.72 -8.77
C TYR A 544 -42.82 -46.04 -9.02
N THR A 545 -43.72 -45.53 -8.19
CA THR A 545 -45.15 -45.58 -8.50
C THR A 545 -45.51 -44.49 -9.52
N GLU A 546 -46.59 -44.70 -10.28
CA GLU A 546 -47.10 -43.64 -11.18
C GLU A 546 -47.47 -42.38 -10.41
N GLU A 547 -47.98 -42.52 -9.17
CA GLU A 547 -48.34 -41.40 -8.30
C GLU A 547 -47.12 -40.56 -7.90
N ASP A 548 -45.97 -41.19 -7.59
CA ASP A 548 -44.73 -40.49 -7.23
C ASP A 548 -44.21 -39.64 -8.40
N ILE A 549 -44.17 -40.21 -9.60
CA ILE A 549 -43.70 -39.50 -10.79
C ILE A 549 -44.72 -38.42 -11.20
N ALA A 550 -46.02 -38.69 -11.13
CA ALA A 550 -47.05 -37.68 -11.38
C ALA A 550 -46.96 -36.50 -10.41
N THR A 551 -46.73 -36.77 -9.13
CA THR A 551 -46.53 -35.74 -8.09
C THR A 551 -45.27 -34.92 -8.36
N PHE A 552 -44.18 -35.58 -8.75
CA PHE A 552 -42.94 -34.91 -9.14
C PHE A 552 -43.17 -33.97 -10.33
N VAL A 553 -43.81 -34.44 -11.39
CA VAL A 553 -44.13 -33.63 -12.58
C VAL A 553 -45.06 -32.46 -12.25
N ALA A 554 -46.09 -32.69 -11.43
CA ALA A 554 -46.98 -31.62 -10.96
C ALA A 554 -46.22 -30.56 -10.13
N GLY A 555 -45.28 -30.98 -9.30
CA GLY A 555 -44.41 -30.10 -8.52
C GLY A 555 -43.55 -29.19 -9.40
N LEU A 556 -42.98 -29.73 -10.49
CA LEU A 556 -42.20 -28.95 -11.46
C LEU A 556 -43.07 -27.91 -12.20
N GLY A 557 -44.34 -28.24 -12.47
CA GLY A 557 -45.30 -27.29 -13.04
C GLY A 557 -45.67 -26.15 -12.10
N ALA A 558 -45.64 -26.39 -10.78
CA ALA A 558 -45.99 -25.41 -9.77
C ALA A 558 -44.82 -24.46 -9.40
N SER A 559 -43.58 -24.96 -9.37
CA SER A 559 -42.41 -24.18 -8.96
C SER A 559 -41.14 -24.65 -9.66
N LYS A 560 -40.27 -23.70 -10.02
CA LYS A 560 -38.91 -23.96 -10.53
C LYS A 560 -37.92 -24.39 -9.43
N LEU A 561 -38.29 -24.24 -8.16
CA LEU A 561 -37.54 -24.69 -7.00
C LEU A 561 -38.34 -25.78 -6.29
N SER A 562 -37.76 -26.98 -6.19
CA SER A 562 -38.37 -28.13 -5.52
C SER A 562 -37.44 -28.66 -4.44
N ILE A 563 -38.00 -29.03 -3.29
CA ILE A 563 -37.27 -29.63 -2.16
C ILE A 563 -37.71 -31.08 -2.04
N LEU A 564 -36.77 -32.01 -2.22
CA LEU A 564 -37.01 -33.45 -2.07
C LEU A 564 -36.62 -33.88 -0.66
N GLN A 565 -37.62 -34.09 0.20
CA GLN A 565 -37.40 -34.55 1.57
C GLN A 565 -37.50 -36.08 1.66
N GLY A 566 -36.57 -36.71 2.39
CA GLY A 566 -36.60 -38.16 2.62
C GLY A 566 -35.37 -38.66 3.36
N MET A 567 -35.45 -39.86 3.93
CA MET A 567 -34.31 -40.52 4.59
C MET A 567 -33.18 -40.82 3.60
N SER A 568 -31.97 -41.08 4.09
CA SER A 568 -30.86 -41.50 3.21
C SER A 568 -31.23 -42.79 2.45
N GLY A 569 -30.85 -42.88 1.18
CA GLY A 569 -31.17 -44.04 0.33
C GLY A 569 -32.57 -44.07 -0.29
N THR A 570 -33.44 -43.07 -0.06
CA THR A 570 -34.79 -43.02 -0.66
C THR A 570 -34.83 -42.52 -2.12
N GLY A 571 -33.69 -42.49 -2.82
CA GLY A 571 -33.64 -42.11 -4.24
C GLY A 571 -33.76 -40.61 -4.55
N LYS A 572 -33.49 -39.71 -3.59
CA LYS A 572 -33.57 -38.24 -3.77
C LYS A 572 -32.70 -37.72 -4.93
N THR A 573 -31.48 -38.25 -5.06
CA THR A 573 -30.54 -37.90 -6.14
C THR A 573 -30.87 -38.66 -7.44
N SER A 574 -31.37 -39.89 -7.30
CA SER A 574 -31.65 -40.79 -8.43
C SER A 574 -32.89 -40.37 -9.23
N LEU A 575 -33.93 -39.84 -8.57
CA LEU A 575 -35.20 -39.48 -9.20
C LEU A 575 -35.06 -38.35 -10.24
N PRO A 576 -34.49 -37.16 -9.93
CA PRO A 576 -34.28 -36.12 -10.94
C PRO A 576 -33.33 -36.57 -12.05
N LYS A 577 -32.33 -37.40 -11.72
CA LYS A 577 -31.34 -37.91 -12.68
C LYS A 577 -32.00 -38.82 -13.72
N ILE A 578 -32.77 -39.82 -13.28
CA ILE A 578 -33.42 -40.76 -14.20
C ILE A 578 -34.55 -40.10 -14.98
N PHE A 579 -35.26 -39.16 -14.35
CA PHE A 579 -36.28 -38.36 -15.01
C PHE A 579 -35.66 -37.53 -16.14
N ALA A 580 -34.54 -36.84 -15.87
CA ALA A 580 -33.83 -36.05 -16.87
C ALA A 580 -33.32 -36.91 -18.03
N GLU A 581 -32.75 -38.08 -17.73
CA GLU A 581 -32.28 -39.04 -18.74
C GLU A 581 -33.41 -39.52 -19.65
N ALA A 582 -34.56 -39.86 -19.07
CA ALA A 582 -35.74 -40.33 -19.81
C ALA A 582 -36.24 -39.29 -20.83
N ILE A 583 -36.26 -38.01 -20.46
CA ILE A 583 -36.76 -36.92 -21.32
C ILE A 583 -35.66 -36.24 -22.15
N LEU A 584 -34.43 -36.76 -22.13
CA LEU A 584 -33.26 -36.15 -22.77
C LEU A 584 -33.02 -34.70 -22.30
N ALA A 585 -33.20 -34.44 -21.01
CA ALA A 585 -32.86 -33.19 -20.33
C ALA A 585 -31.43 -33.24 -19.77
N ASN A 586 -30.90 -32.09 -19.36
CA ASN A 586 -29.62 -32.01 -18.65
C ASN A 586 -29.85 -32.15 -17.14
N CYS A 587 -28.89 -32.75 -16.43
CA CYS A 587 -28.88 -32.82 -14.98
C CYS A 587 -27.45 -32.57 -14.47
N ASP A 588 -27.20 -31.36 -13.96
CA ASP A 588 -25.93 -30.95 -13.38
C ASP A 588 -26.03 -31.10 -11.84
N ILE A 589 -25.26 -32.03 -11.27
CA ILE A 589 -25.22 -32.28 -9.82
C ILE A 589 -24.11 -31.45 -9.19
N ILE A 590 -24.44 -30.70 -8.14
CA ILE A 590 -23.51 -29.85 -7.41
C ILE A 590 -23.51 -30.31 -5.96
N GLU A 591 -22.35 -30.79 -5.54
CA GLU A 591 -22.04 -31.10 -4.16
C GLU A 591 -22.06 -29.82 -3.34
N VAL A 592 -22.83 -29.83 -2.26
CA VAL A 592 -22.95 -28.71 -1.33
C VAL A 592 -22.72 -29.20 0.10
N GLU A 593 -22.05 -28.38 0.92
CA GLU A 593 -21.85 -28.71 2.33
C GLU A 593 -23.16 -28.60 3.13
N SER A 594 -23.28 -29.40 4.20
CA SER A 594 -24.45 -29.44 5.10
C SER A 594 -24.78 -28.11 5.78
N SER A 595 -23.80 -27.22 5.92
CA SER A 595 -23.98 -25.91 6.54
C SER A 595 -23.52 -24.79 5.61
N TRP A 596 -24.44 -24.19 4.86
CA TRP A 596 -24.17 -22.95 4.13
C TRP A 596 -24.01 -21.80 5.10
N LYS A 597 -22.76 -21.37 5.33
CA LYS A 597 -22.47 -20.20 6.18
C LYS A 597 -22.15 -18.96 5.36
N ASP A 598 -21.66 -19.11 4.13
CA ASP A 598 -21.26 -17.99 3.27
C ASP A 598 -21.83 -18.12 1.83
N LYS A 599 -22.35 -17.00 1.30
CA LYS A 599 -22.86 -16.86 -0.07
C LYS A 599 -21.78 -17.12 -1.12
N ASN A 600 -20.51 -16.86 -0.78
CA ASN A 600 -19.38 -17.05 -1.68
C ASN A 600 -19.08 -18.52 -2.02
N GLU A 601 -19.52 -19.46 -1.17
CA GLU A 601 -19.33 -20.90 -1.39
C GLU A 601 -20.16 -21.42 -2.57
N LEU A 602 -21.35 -20.85 -2.75
CA LEU A 602 -22.27 -21.23 -3.82
C LEU A 602 -22.10 -20.35 -5.07
N LEU A 603 -21.99 -19.02 -4.89
CA LEU A 603 -21.93 -18.11 -6.02
C LEU A 603 -20.52 -17.90 -6.57
N GLY A 604 -19.49 -18.06 -5.74
CA GLY A 604 -18.12 -17.64 -6.06
C GLY A 604 -17.80 -16.24 -5.54
N TYR A 605 -16.58 -15.80 -5.78
CA TYR A 605 -16.04 -14.58 -5.17
C TYR A 605 -15.26 -13.74 -6.19
N TYR A 606 -15.24 -12.43 -5.97
CA TYR A 606 -14.38 -11.51 -6.71
C TYR A 606 -13.03 -11.39 -6.01
N ASN A 607 -11.96 -11.66 -6.73
CA ASN A 607 -10.61 -11.48 -6.23
C ASN A 607 -10.11 -10.07 -6.59
N GLU A 608 -10.11 -9.18 -5.60
CA GLU A 608 -9.68 -7.79 -5.73
C GLU A 608 -8.19 -7.65 -6.12
N PHE A 609 -7.36 -8.66 -5.87
CA PHE A 609 -5.93 -8.63 -6.21
C PHE A 609 -5.66 -9.00 -7.66
N SER A 610 -6.40 -9.98 -8.20
CA SER A 610 -6.30 -10.37 -9.61
C SER A 610 -7.30 -9.65 -10.50
N MET A 611 -8.20 -8.85 -9.91
CA MET A 611 -9.35 -8.22 -10.54
C MET A 611 -10.25 -9.21 -11.32
N LYS A 612 -10.28 -10.48 -10.89
CA LYS A 612 -11.00 -11.56 -11.57
C LYS A 612 -12.10 -12.13 -10.69
N TYR A 613 -13.28 -12.36 -11.27
CA TYR A 613 -14.35 -13.10 -10.63
C TYR A 613 -14.13 -14.61 -10.83
N THR A 614 -14.20 -15.38 -9.73
CA THR A 614 -14.07 -16.84 -9.75
C THR A 614 -15.43 -17.46 -9.41
N PRO A 615 -16.25 -17.82 -10.41
CA PRO A 615 -17.53 -18.48 -10.19
C PRO A 615 -17.34 -19.91 -9.66
N LYS A 616 -18.31 -20.38 -8.87
CA LYS A 616 -18.36 -21.77 -8.36
C LYS A 616 -19.20 -22.66 -9.27
N LYS A 617 -19.18 -23.98 -9.01
CA LYS A 617 -19.89 -25.00 -9.81
C LYS A 617 -21.36 -24.64 -10.06
N PHE A 618 -22.06 -24.15 -9.03
CA PHE A 618 -23.45 -23.71 -9.15
C PHE A 618 -23.64 -22.54 -10.11
N THR A 619 -22.84 -21.48 -9.98
CA THR A 619 -22.92 -20.32 -10.88
C THR A 619 -22.59 -20.69 -12.32
N LEU A 620 -21.62 -21.59 -12.54
CA LEU A 620 -21.29 -22.09 -13.87
C LEU A 620 -22.44 -22.90 -14.47
N ALA A 621 -23.08 -23.78 -13.69
CA ALA A 621 -24.25 -24.54 -14.13
C ALA A 621 -25.44 -23.63 -14.44
N LEU A 622 -25.67 -22.62 -13.60
CA LEU A 622 -26.72 -21.63 -13.82
C LEU A 622 -26.48 -20.81 -15.08
N TYR A 623 -25.23 -20.37 -15.30
CA TYR A 623 -24.85 -19.61 -16.49
C TYR A 623 -24.98 -20.45 -17.76
N LYS A 624 -24.49 -21.69 -17.73
CA LYS A 624 -24.65 -22.67 -18.81
C LYS A 624 -26.13 -22.93 -19.14
N ALA A 625 -26.99 -23.07 -18.13
CA ALA A 625 -28.44 -23.23 -18.33
C ALA A 625 -29.08 -21.97 -18.94
N ALA A 626 -28.62 -20.76 -18.55
CA ALA A 626 -29.08 -19.50 -19.13
C ALA A 626 -28.68 -19.32 -20.60
N LEU A 627 -27.55 -19.92 -21.03
CA LEU A 627 -27.13 -19.98 -22.43
C LEU A 627 -27.89 -21.05 -23.24
N ASN A 628 -28.56 -21.99 -22.59
CA ASN A 628 -29.27 -23.10 -23.22
C ASN A 628 -30.71 -23.22 -22.69
N GLN A 629 -31.50 -22.16 -22.90
CA GLN A 629 -32.84 -22.01 -22.31
C GLN A 629 -33.87 -23.00 -22.89
N ASP A 630 -33.63 -23.48 -24.11
CA ASP A 630 -34.53 -24.39 -24.82
C ASP A 630 -34.40 -25.85 -24.35
N ILE A 631 -33.31 -26.20 -23.67
CA ILE A 631 -33.09 -27.53 -23.11
C ILE A 631 -33.40 -27.50 -21.61
N PHE A 632 -34.38 -28.30 -21.21
CA PHE A 632 -34.72 -28.47 -19.80
C PHE A 632 -33.50 -28.96 -19.03
N THR A 633 -33.14 -28.25 -17.95
CA THR A 633 -31.92 -28.49 -17.18
C THR A 633 -32.23 -28.52 -15.70
N PHE A 634 -31.96 -29.64 -15.04
CA PHE A 634 -31.93 -29.72 -13.59
C PHE A 634 -30.57 -29.31 -13.05
N ILE A 635 -30.59 -28.48 -12.01
CA ILE A 635 -29.42 -28.14 -11.20
C ILE A 635 -29.71 -28.72 -9.81
N LEU A 636 -29.13 -29.89 -9.51
CA LEU A 636 -29.38 -30.60 -8.27
C LEU A 636 -28.32 -30.21 -7.23
N LEU A 637 -28.77 -29.63 -6.12
CA LEU A 637 -27.92 -29.37 -4.95
C LEU A 637 -28.02 -30.57 -4.01
N ASP A 638 -26.93 -31.34 -3.88
CA ASP A 638 -26.90 -32.54 -3.05
C ASP A 638 -25.91 -32.38 -1.90
N GLU A 639 -26.38 -32.71 -0.69
CA GLU A 639 -25.58 -32.65 0.53
C GLU A 639 -24.69 -33.89 0.60
N MET A 640 -23.39 -33.72 0.37
CA MET A 640 -22.39 -34.79 0.33
C MET A 640 -21.34 -34.67 1.42
#